data_AF-A0A8J2IL32-F1
#
_entry.id   AF-A0A8J2IL32-F1
#
_cell.length_a   1.000
_cell.length_b   1.000
_cell.length_c   1.000
_cell.angle_alpha   90.00
_cell.angle_beta   90.00
_cell.angle_gamma   90.00
#
_symmetry.space_group_name_H-M   'P 1'
#
loop_
_entity.id
_entity.type
_entity.pdbx_description
1 polymer ?
#
loop_
_entity_poly.entity_id
_entity_poly.type
_entity_poly.pdbx_seq_one_letter_code
_entity_poly.pdbx_strand_id
1 'polypeptide(L)'
;MLTIYALETSGWPIIQSFQLLFGSATLKVVVQDDLGSPAVGVAVLANTTTFLGIGETAVTDPDGTALFKNVPSTTISLKADGSENKVAVGSLAGGLVATVNMKLLPLHHPIAGAGGFDVDNGTSGWTGGTTKTITKRDGRLVKRDTGLVVSTNFSPDVQTAYQSFDLAEGATLVYLKYQFQTEEVPGGFFGTQFNDYFSIVIRADDESSTTVTHSMNELGLGAFDAAGSTKEFTTQMALADAAQYVEFMVAVSNVADELYQSQLVVRKVGVCDKCASCDDCPDLAKCQDACKNPPANSCTFYRSCAEETLKCGSSGYPIAYGELACYRFQNNIDEFSTVGKAWVTNTEQCLQEALVPFLNCDTTCDAVMFAGSDSLYTCYVQNDICSLEGMDYVRILNVLETEVHRGALRAAIGSQEGCSKAIVKAIDTDIQKKVADGAAGSDVLQNAADAHALALARKFYLMIIEDQDLDVAAAVKYIKQIQDTAAISPFSARDPNILTTDYLRHNNYNDYQWTLLVGGISPLWIMFAEAEGVQMYHGYTDPASPAIVMDFAHTFATMGSVYVNGENSAGDITGWLGDLFTFYGDWKRSGVASGKDFCAQNLGQQTQSTFPMADLRGDADGYNIAMGVKNGAYPSIADGFAAVMQGGYASRFKDFFQARFQGSATVASSTCMDYMTAKALDRPLVWKARRSLAVKFGVVPFPEDIPRADLQGFCDGFADALANFAANG
;
A
#
# COMPACT_ATOMS: atom_id res chain seq x y z
N MET A 1 -1.07 49.25 -26.16
CA MET A 1 0.04 48.71 -25.35
C MET A 1 0.95 49.88 -24.98
N LEU A 2 1.16 50.12 -23.69
CA LEU A 2 2.10 51.09 -23.15
C LEU A 2 3.31 50.32 -22.64
N THR A 3 4.50 50.58 -23.16
CA THR A 3 5.73 49.97 -22.65
C THR A 3 6.54 51.02 -21.93
N ILE A 4 6.86 50.76 -20.65
CA ILE A 4 7.71 51.60 -19.83
C ILE A 4 9.09 50.94 -19.80
N TYR A 5 10.11 51.77 -20.00
CA TYR A 5 11.51 51.40 -19.91
C TYR A 5 12.14 52.18 -18.75
N ALA A 6 12.83 51.49 -17.87
CA ALA A 6 13.68 52.08 -16.85
C ALA A 6 15.05 51.40 -16.87
N LEU A 7 16.07 52.09 -16.34
CA LEU A 7 17.36 51.49 -16.08
C LEU A 7 17.49 51.28 -14.58
N GLU A 8 17.87 50.09 -14.14
CA GLU A 8 18.26 49.90 -12.74
C GLU A 8 19.65 50.48 -12.45
N THR A 9 20.04 50.47 -11.18
CA THR A 9 21.29 51.09 -10.69
C THR A 9 22.57 50.57 -11.35
N SER A 10 22.54 49.37 -11.94
CA SER A 10 23.66 48.77 -12.67
C SER A 10 23.60 48.98 -14.18
N GLY A 11 22.62 49.74 -14.68
CA GLY A 11 22.47 50.07 -16.11
C GLY A 11 21.72 49.02 -16.94
N TRP A 12 21.12 48.01 -16.31
CA TRP A 12 20.27 47.03 -17.00
C TRP A 12 18.86 47.58 -17.24
N PRO A 13 18.28 47.35 -18.43
CA PRO A 13 16.94 47.82 -18.75
C PRO A 13 15.88 46.92 -18.12
N ILE A 14 15.00 47.53 -17.31
CA ILE A 14 13.74 46.96 -16.86
C ILE A 14 12.67 47.41 -17.87
N ILE A 15 12.06 46.45 -18.55
CA ILE A 15 11.00 46.70 -19.53
C ILE A 15 9.71 46.09 -18.99
N GLN A 16 8.71 46.93 -18.77
CA GLN A 16 7.36 46.49 -18.39
C GLN A 16 6.37 46.95 -19.45
N SER A 17 5.53 46.04 -19.94
CA SER A 17 4.46 46.37 -20.90
C SER A 17 3.10 46.24 -20.25
N PHE A 18 2.22 47.19 -20.56
CA PHE A 18 0.85 47.29 -20.05
C PHE A 18 -0.11 47.30 -21.23
N GLN A 19 -1.21 46.57 -21.13
CA GLN A 19 -2.35 46.75 -22.01
C GLN A 19 -3.35 47.68 -21.33
N LEU A 20 -3.68 48.78 -21.99
CA LEU A 20 -4.63 49.77 -21.48
C LEU A 20 -5.88 49.68 -22.33
N LEU A 21 -7.02 49.56 -21.68
CA LEU A 21 -8.33 49.55 -22.31
C LEU A 21 -9.11 50.74 -21.79
N PHE A 22 -9.66 51.55 -22.69
CA PHE A 22 -10.34 52.78 -22.34
C PHE A 22 -11.84 52.65 -22.61
N GLY A 23 -12.64 53.04 -21.63
CA GLY A 23 -14.08 53.24 -21.77
C GLY A 23 -14.50 54.60 -21.24
N SER A 24 -15.80 54.88 -21.31
CA SER A 24 -16.39 56.15 -20.87
C SER A 24 -17.47 55.98 -19.82
N ALA A 25 -17.87 54.74 -19.52
CA ALA A 25 -18.94 54.47 -18.57
C ALA A 25 -18.43 54.37 -17.14
N THR A 26 -19.33 54.64 -16.20
CA THR A 26 -19.15 54.34 -14.77
C THR A 26 -20.07 53.19 -14.42
N LEU A 27 -19.51 52.12 -13.85
CA LEU A 27 -20.24 50.98 -13.35
C LEU A 27 -20.33 51.06 -11.83
N LYS A 28 -21.55 50.96 -11.32
CA LYS A 28 -21.84 50.81 -9.90
C LYS A 28 -22.16 49.34 -9.58
N VAL A 29 -21.33 48.69 -8.78
CA VAL A 29 -21.59 47.34 -8.25
C VAL A 29 -22.08 47.47 -6.82
N VAL A 30 -23.29 47.00 -6.55
CA VAL A 30 -23.86 46.95 -5.19
C VAL A 30 -23.77 45.52 -4.70
N VAL A 31 -23.03 45.29 -3.63
CA VAL A 31 -22.85 43.98 -3.01
C VAL A 31 -23.67 43.91 -1.73
N GLN A 32 -24.49 42.87 -1.63
CA GLN A 32 -25.26 42.53 -0.45
C GLN A 32 -24.68 41.27 0.21
N ASP A 33 -24.82 41.19 1.53
CA ASP A 33 -24.53 39.96 2.28
C ASP A 33 -25.59 38.88 2.02
N ASP A 34 -25.41 37.72 2.64
CA ASP A 34 -26.32 36.58 2.55
C ASP A 34 -27.72 36.85 3.11
N LEU A 35 -27.88 37.90 3.93
CA LEU A 35 -29.14 38.37 4.52
C LEU A 35 -29.78 39.51 3.72
N GLY A 36 -29.11 40.04 2.69
CA GLY A 36 -29.58 41.13 1.83
C GLY A 36 -29.22 42.54 2.32
N SER A 37 -28.36 42.68 3.34
CA SER A 37 -27.86 43.97 3.82
C SER A 37 -26.62 44.41 3.04
N PRO A 38 -26.27 45.71 2.98
CA PRO A 38 -25.05 46.16 2.30
C PRO A 38 -23.79 45.51 2.87
N ALA A 39 -22.97 44.89 2.01
CA ALA A 39 -21.73 44.24 2.41
C ALA A 39 -20.55 45.22 2.30
N VAL A 40 -19.98 45.63 3.44
CA VAL A 40 -18.93 46.65 3.54
C VAL A 40 -17.54 46.04 3.48
N GLY A 41 -16.60 46.69 2.78
CA GLY A 41 -15.20 46.26 2.74
C GLY A 41 -14.92 45.03 1.86
N VAL A 42 -15.87 44.66 0.99
CA VAL A 42 -15.76 43.52 0.08
C VAL A 42 -14.94 43.92 -1.13
N ALA A 43 -13.92 43.12 -1.47
CA ALA A 43 -13.16 43.31 -2.70
C ALA A 43 -13.97 42.80 -3.90
N VAL A 44 -14.20 43.68 -4.87
CA VAL A 44 -14.88 43.39 -6.13
C VAL A 44 -13.87 43.50 -7.26
N LEU A 45 -13.65 42.42 -7.98
CA LEU A 45 -12.84 42.34 -9.17
C LEU A 45 -13.72 42.45 -10.42
N ALA A 46 -13.42 43.39 -11.29
CA ALA A 46 -14.05 43.57 -12.60
C ALA A 46 -13.04 43.28 -13.71
N ASN A 47 -13.23 42.18 -14.44
CA ASN A 47 -12.35 41.74 -15.53
C ASN A 47 -13.08 41.78 -16.86
N THR A 48 -12.38 42.21 -17.91
CA THR A 48 -12.91 42.04 -19.26
C THR A 48 -12.72 40.60 -19.70
N THR A 49 -13.75 39.99 -20.28
CA THR A 49 -13.64 38.61 -20.77
C THR A 49 -13.00 38.55 -22.16
N THR A 50 -13.16 39.59 -22.98
CA THR A 50 -12.55 39.65 -24.32
C THR A 50 -11.04 39.93 -24.30
N PHE A 51 -10.55 40.70 -23.31
CA PHE A 51 -9.13 41.05 -23.18
C PHE A 51 -8.57 40.47 -21.89
N LEU A 52 -8.13 39.21 -21.98
CA LEU A 52 -7.63 38.45 -20.83
C LEU A 52 -6.50 39.18 -20.10
N GLY A 53 -6.58 39.20 -18.77
CA GLY A 53 -5.60 39.87 -17.90
C GLY A 53 -5.81 41.37 -17.72
N ILE A 54 -6.87 41.96 -18.29
CA ILE A 54 -7.25 43.36 -18.04
C ILE A 54 -8.44 43.42 -17.09
N GLY A 55 -8.24 44.06 -15.94
CA GLY A 55 -9.29 44.32 -14.96
C GLY A 55 -8.88 45.30 -13.87
N GLU A 56 -9.82 45.59 -12.99
CA GLU A 56 -9.67 46.52 -11.87
C GLU A 56 -10.33 45.92 -10.62
N THR A 57 -9.78 46.20 -9.45
CA THR A 57 -10.38 45.85 -8.15
C THR A 57 -10.82 47.11 -7.43
N ALA A 58 -12.05 47.12 -6.93
CA ALA A 58 -12.59 48.15 -6.05
C ALA A 58 -13.12 47.51 -4.76
N VAL A 59 -13.15 48.28 -3.68
CA VAL A 59 -13.66 47.80 -2.37
C VAL A 59 -14.99 48.49 -2.09
N THR A 60 -15.96 47.76 -1.55
CA THR A 60 -17.27 48.32 -1.24
C THR A 60 -17.23 49.31 -0.07
N ASP A 61 -17.94 50.42 -0.23
CA ASP A 61 -18.13 51.45 0.79
C ASP A 61 -19.20 51.06 1.85
N PRO A 62 -19.53 51.92 2.83
CA PRO A 62 -20.56 51.63 3.83
C PRO A 62 -21.96 51.35 3.28
N ASP A 63 -22.26 51.78 2.05
CA ASP A 63 -23.51 51.48 1.34
C ASP A 63 -23.40 50.20 0.50
N GLY A 64 -22.34 49.40 0.69
CA GLY A 64 -22.08 48.17 -0.06
C GLY A 64 -21.73 48.42 -1.52
N THR A 65 -21.28 49.61 -1.87
CA THR A 65 -21.08 50.02 -3.27
C THR A 65 -19.60 50.05 -3.66
N ALA A 66 -19.26 49.40 -4.77
CA ALA A 66 -17.97 49.52 -5.46
C ALA A 66 -18.16 50.26 -6.80
N LEU A 67 -17.31 51.25 -7.09
CA LEU A 67 -17.40 52.07 -8.30
C LEU A 67 -16.21 51.84 -9.23
N PHE A 68 -16.50 51.50 -10.48
CA PHE A 68 -15.50 51.38 -11.56
C PHE A 68 -15.72 52.48 -12.58
N LYS A 69 -14.65 53.16 -12.98
CA LYS A 69 -14.70 54.26 -13.95
C LYS A 69 -14.02 53.83 -15.25
N ASN A 70 -14.38 54.50 -16.34
CA ASN A 70 -13.84 54.23 -17.68
C ASN A 70 -14.06 52.78 -18.13
N VAL A 71 -15.21 52.20 -17.78
CA VAL A 71 -15.54 50.82 -18.12
C VAL A 71 -15.77 50.71 -19.64
N PRO A 72 -15.04 49.82 -20.33
CA PRO A 72 -15.14 49.66 -21.77
C PRO A 72 -16.46 49.00 -22.20
N SER A 73 -16.85 49.22 -23.45
CA SER A 73 -18.06 48.63 -24.03
C SER A 73 -17.84 47.18 -24.46
N THR A 74 -17.57 46.32 -23.50
CA THR A 74 -17.39 44.86 -23.68
C THR A 74 -17.99 44.12 -22.49
N THR A 75 -18.07 42.79 -22.54
CA THR A 75 -18.52 42.00 -21.39
C THR A 75 -17.54 42.14 -20.24
N ILE A 76 -18.09 42.54 -19.09
CA ILE A 76 -17.38 42.65 -17.83
C ILE A 76 -17.85 41.51 -16.94
N SER A 77 -16.92 40.68 -16.52
CA SER A 77 -17.12 39.71 -15.45
C SER A 77 -16.85 40.36 -14.11
N LEU A 78 -17.62 39.97 -13.10
CA LEU A 78 -17.52 40.45 -11.74
C LEU A 78 -17.34 39.28 -10.79
N LYS A 79 -16.45 39.44 -9.82
CA LYS A 79 -16.29 38.55 -8.66
C LYS A 79 -16.19 39.40 -7.41
N ALA A 80 -17.00 39.11 -6.40
CA ALA A 80 -16.89 39.70 -5.08
C ALA A 80 -16.41 38.65 -4.09
N ASP A 81 -15.32 38.93 -3.38
CA ASP A 81 -14.72 38.06 -2.36
C ASP A 81 -15.00 38.66 -0.97
N GLY A 82 -15.96 38.06 -0.27
CA GLY A 82 -16.36 38.44 1.09
C GLY A 82 -15.58 37.66 2.16
N SER A 83 -15.78 38.04 3.42
CA SER A 83 -15.23 37.31 4.57
C SER A 83 -15.85 35.92 4.69
N GLU A 84 -15.20 35.01 5.44
CA GLU A 84 -15.70 33.65 5.72
C GLU A 84 -15.98 32.85 4.43
N ASN A 85 -15.10 33.00 3.44
CA ASN A 85 -15.19 32.36 2.14
C ASN A 85 -16.51 32.63 1.39
N LYS A 86 -17.20 33.75 1.66
CA LYS A 86 -18.41 34.17 0.94
C LYS A 86 -18.05 34.72 -0.45
N VAL A 87 -18.77 34.34 -1.50
CA VAL A 87 -18.49 34.83 -2.87
C VAL A 87 -19.75 35.22 -3.61
N ALA A 88 -19.61 36.14 -4.56
CA ALA A 88 -20.61 36.39 -5.57
C ALA A 88 -19.95 36.52 -6.94
N VAL A 89 -20.60 36.03 -7.98
CA VAL A 89 -20.16 36.17 -9.37
C VAL A 89 -21.27 36.81 -10.20
N GLY A 90 -20.90 37.51 -11.27
CA GLY A 90 -21.86 38.14 -12.17
C GLY A 90 -21.20 38.60 -13.46
N SER A 91 -22.03 39.02 -14.41
CA SER A 91 -21.53 39.65 -15.63
C SER A 91 -22.50 40.66 -16.18
N LEU A 92 -22.01 41.53 -17.05
CA LEU A 92 -22.81 42.55 -17.72
C LEU A 92 -22.14 43.05 -19.00
N ALA A 93 -22.92 43.69 -19.85
CA ALA A 93 -22.42 44.45 -20.98
C ALA A 93 -21.94 45.83 -20.51
N GLY A 94 -20.62 45.99 -20.44
CA GLY A 94 -19.97 47.24 -20.08
C GLY A 94 -20.42 48.37 -21.00
N GLY A 95 -20.55 49.59 -20.46
CA GLY A 95 -21.08 50.72 -21.20
C GLY A 95 -22.60 50.79 -21.33
N LEU A 96 -23.31 49.65 -21.26
CA LEU A 96 -24.78 49.59 -21.35
C LEU A 96 -25.43 49.51 -19.96
N VAL A 97 -24.83 48.76 -19.05
CA VAL A 97 -25.35 48.58 -17.68
C VAL A 97 -24.62 49.52 -16.72
N ALA A 98 -25.36 50.42 -16.10
CA ALA A 98 -24.81 51.40 -15.15
C ALA A 98 -24.77 50.88 -13.70
N THR A 99 -25.62 49.91 -13.34
CA THR A 99 -25.69 49.36 -11.99
C THR A 99 -26.00 47.88 -12.02
N VAL A 100 -25.31 47.10 -11.18
CA VAL A 100 -25.52 45.67 -10.99
C VAL A 100 -25.56 45.34 -9.51
N ASN A 101 -26.46 44.44 -9.12
CA ASN A 101 -26.59 43.97 -7.75
C ASN A 101 -26.02 42.55 -7.66
N MET A 102 -25.21 42.30 -6.65
CA MET A 102 -24.62 40.99 -6.38
C MET A 102 -24.93 40.61 -4.93
N LYS A 103 -25.28 39.35 -4.70
CA LYS A 103 -25.51 38.82 -3.36
C LYS A 103 -24.46 37.79 -3.03
N LEU A 104 -23.75 37.98 -1.92
CA LEU A 104 -22.76 37.04 -1.41
C LEU A 104 -23.45 35.74 -1.00
N LEU A 105 -22.89 34.62 -1.47
CA LEU A 105 -23.31 33.28 -1.12
C LEU A 105 -22.32 32.69 -0.11
N PRO A 106 -22.80 32.20 1.05
CA PRO A 106 -21.94 31.50 2.01
C PRO A 106 -21.40 30.21 1.42
N LEU A 107 -20.37 29.68 2.06
CA LEU A 107 -19.96 28.30 1.86
C LEU A 107 -20.96 27.41 2.60
N HIS A 108 -21.62 26.49 1.89
CA HIS A 108 -22.62 25.62 2.50
C HIS A 108 -21.99 24.33 3.00
N HIS A 109 -22.47 23.83 4.14
CA HIS A 109 -22.11 22.49 4.60
C HIS A 109 -22.76 21.40 3.70
N PRO A 110 -22.11 20.24 3.53
CA PRO A 110 -22.70 19.10 2.83
C PRO A 110 -24.02 18.65 3.43
N ILE A 111 -24.99 18.35 2.57
CA ILE A 111 -26.31 17.84 2.98
C ILE A 111 -26.18 16.33 3.24
N ALA A 112 -26.44 15.90 4.47
CA ALA A 112 -26.39 14.49 4.85
C ALA A 112 -27.29 13.63 3.95
N GLY A 113 -26.70 12.62 3.30
CA GLY A 113 -27.42 11.69 2.41
C GLY A 113 -27.65 12.19 0.98
N ALA A 114 -27.06 13.32 0.57
CA ALA A 114 -27.19 13.85 -0.80
C ALA A 114 -26.46 13.03 -1.89
N GLY A 115 -25.78 11.93 -1.51
CA GLY A 115 -24.91 11.12 -2.36
C GLY A 115 -23.48 11.64 -2.34
N GLY A 116 -22.50 10.74 -2.36
CA GLY A 116 -21.08 11.12 -2.52
C GLY A 116 -20.80 11.65 -3.93
N PHE A 117 -19.52 11.82 -4.27
CA PHE A 117 -19.08 12.16 -5.64
C PHE A 117 -19.54 11.15 -6.72
N ASP A 118 -20.04 9.97 -6.31
CA ASP A 118 -20.47 8.85 -7.14
C ASP A 118 -21.99 8.88 -7.46
N VAL A 119 -22.49 10.05 -7.85
CA VAL A 119 -23.81 10.16 -8.49
C VAL A 119 -23.57 10.18 -9.99
N ASP A 120 -24.19 9.26 -10.74
CA ASP A 120 -23.99 9.00 -12.18
C ASP A 120 -23.86 10.25 -13.09
N ASN A 121 -24.25 11.45 -12.64
CA ASN A 121 -24.09 12.72 -13.36
C ASN A 121 -24.11 13.99 -12.47
N GLY A 122 -23.82 13.93 -11.16
CA GLY A 122 -23.85 15.14 -10.32
C GLY A 122 -25.24 15.80 -10.20
N THR A 123 -26.33 15.04 -10.20
CA THR A 123 -27.70 15.59 -10.33
C THR A 123 -28.51 15.62 -9.05
N SER A 124 -28.03 14.97 -7.98
CA SER A 124 -28.69 14.95 -6.67
C SER A 124 -28.14 16.05 -5.77
N GLY A 125 -29.03 16.74 -5.06
CA GLY A 125 -28.70 17.70 -4.00
C GLY A 125 -28.27 19.11 -4.44
N TRP A 126 -28.12 19.38 -5.74
CA TRP A 126 -27.85 20.74 -6.23
C TRP A 126 -29.02 21.69 -5.97
N THR A 127 -28.69 22.86 -5.44
CA THR A 127 -29.64 23.97 -5.29
C THR A 127 -29.52 24.88 -6.50
N GLY A 128 -30.64 25.28 -7.13
CA GLY A 128 -30.68 26.27 -8.22
C GLY A 128 -30.61 25.74 -9.66
N GLY A 129 -30.33 24.44 -9.87
CA GLY A 129 -30.32 23.79 -11.18
C GLY A 129 -31.40 22.70 -11.33
N THR A 130 -31.60 22.19 -12.55
CA THR A 130 -32.57 21.10 -12.81
C THR A 130 -32.03 20.08 -13.79
N THR A 131 -32.45 18.81 -13.67
CA THR A 131 -32.23 17.81 -14.72
C THR A 131 -33.26 18.03 -15.82
N LYS A 132 -32.81 18.34 -17.04
CA LYS A 132 -33.71 18.67 -18.15
C LYS A 132 -33.28 18.04 -19.47
N THR A 133 -34.29 17.74 -20.29
CA THR A 133 -34.09 17.51 -21.72
C THR A 133 -33.90 18.85 -22.40
N ILE A 134 -32.79 19.01 -23.13
CA ILE A 134 -32.45 20.27 -23.79
C ILE A 134 -33.41 20.46 -24.96
N THR A 135 -34.25 21.48 -24.88
CA THR A 135 -35.27 21.82 -25.89
C THR A 135 -34.99 23.21 -26.42
N LYS A 136 -34.87 23.35 -27.74
CA LYS A 136 -34.74 24.65 -28.41
C LYS A 136 -35.98 25.50 -28.20
N ARG A 137 -35.83 26.82 -28.37
CA ARG A 137 -36.96 27.77 -28.40
C ARG A 137 -38.05 27.43 -29.44
N ASP A 138 -37.71 26.71 -30.51
CA ASP A 138 -38.66 26.21 -31.52
C ASP A 138 -39.39 24.90 -31.12
N GLY A 139 -39.15 24.40 -29.90
CA GLY A 139 -39.73 23.16 -29.39
C GLY A 139 -39.01 21.88 -29.85
N ARG A 140 -37.92 21.98 -30.62
CA ARG A 140 -37.16 20.80 -31.05
C ARG A 140 -36.23 20.30 -29.95
N LEU A 141 -36.27 18.98 -29.72
CA LEU A 141 -35.37 18.28 -28.81
C LEU A 141 -33.97 18.24 -29.42
N VAL A 142 -32.97 18.72 -28.68
CA VAL A 142 -31.56 18.71 -29.14
C VAL A 142 -30.84 17.47 -28.61
N LYS A 143 -31.07 17.10 -27.35
CA LYS A 143 -30.58 15.86 -26.72
C LYS A 143 -31.18 15.74 -25.32
N ARG A 144 -31.44 14.51 -24.84
CA ARG A 144 -31.66 14.28 -23.41
C ARG A 144 -30.30 14.31 -22.73
N ASP A 145 -30.08 15.32 -21.89
CA ASP A 145 -28.90 15.35 -21.05
C ASP A 145 -29.17 14.60 -19.75
N THR A 146 -28.19 13.85 -19.28
CA THR A 146 -28.25 13.15 -17.99
C THR A 146 -27.56 13.96 -16.89
N GLY A 147 -26.82 15.02 -17.25
CA GLY A 147 -26.20 16.01 -16.37
C GLY A 147 -27.14 17.00 -15.71
N LEU A 148 -26.61 17.74 -14.73
CA LEU A 148 -27.27 18.91 -14.18
C LEU A 148 -27.19 20.05 -15.20
N VAL A 149 -28.32 20.70 -15.47
CA VAL A 149 -28.39 21.85 -16.37
C VAL A 149 -28.76 23.10 -15.58
N VAL A 150 -27.91 24.12 -15.70
CA VAL A 150 -28.19 25.48 -15.24
C VAL A 150 -28.36 26.35 -16.47
N SER A 151 -29.56 26.86 -16.68
CA SER A 151 -29.89 27.70 -17.83
C SER A 151 -30.07 29.14 -17.40
N THR A 152 -29.82 30.08 -18.30
CA THR A 152 -30.10 31.50 -18.08
C THR A 152 -31.59 31.79 -17.88
N ASN A 153 -32.47 30.86 -18.28
CA ASN A 153 -33.93 31.00 -18.18
C ASN A 153 -34.44 32.30 -18.84
N PHE A 154 -33.79 32.69 -19.94
CA PHE A 154 -34.05 33.94 -20.66
C PHE A 154 -33.97 35.18 -19.75
N SER A 155 -33.06 35.17 -18.77
CA SER A 155 -32.83 36.26 -17.84
C SER A 155 -31.41 36.82 -18.00
N PRO A 156 -31.23 38.15 -17.92
CA PRO A 156 -29.91 38.77 -17.88
C PRO A 156 -29.29 38.64 -16.48
N ASP A 157 -30.11 38.41 -15.45
CA ASP A 157 -29.64 38.12 -14.10
C ASP A 157 -28.96 36.76 -14.05
N VAL A 158 -27.81 36.70 -13.38
CA VAL A 158 -27.03 35.47 -13.22
C VAL A 158 -27.86 34.39 -12.52
N GLN A 159 -27.92 33.23 -13.17
CA GLN A 159 -28.50 32.02 -12.61
C GLN A 159 -27.37 31.20 -12.00
N THR A 160 -27.52 30.77 -10.76
CA THR A 160 -26.51 29.99 -10.04
C THR A 160 -27.07 28.64 -9.63
N ALA A 161 -26.20 27.63 -9.61
CA ALA A 161 -26.43 26.41 -8.86
C ALA A 161 -25.19 26.03 -8.06
N TYR A 162 -25.37 25.42 -6.90
CA TYR A 162 -24.27 24.95 -6.08
C TYR A 162 -24.57 23.64 -5.36
N GLN A 163 -23.51 22.93 -4.97
CA GLN A 163 -23.58 21.75 -4.12
C GLN A 163 -22.26 21.52 -3.38
N SER A 164 -22.38 21.05 -2.13
CA SER A 164 -21.25 20.69 -1.26
C SER A 164 -21.12 19.19 -1.05
N PHE A 165 -19.88 18.70 -0.94
CA PHE A 165 -19.53 17.29 -0.80
C PHE A 165 -18.48 17.10 0.30
N ASP A 166 -18.65 16.06 1.12
CA ASP A 166 -17.64 15.61 2.07
C ASP A 166 -16.42 15.06 1.32
N LEU A 167 -15.22 15.38 1.79
CA LEU A 167 -13.96 14.88 1.24
C LEU A 167 -13.53 13.60 1.96
N ALA A 168 -12.99 12.64 1.21
CA ALA A 168 -12.33 11.49 1.79
C ALA A 168 -10.97 11.88 2.39
N GLU A 169 -10.51 11.13 3.40
CA GLU A 169 -9.18 11.33 3.99
C GLU A 169 -8.08 11.23 2.91
N GLY A 170 -7.23 12.25 2.82
CA GLY A 170 -6.15 12.33 1.84
C GLY A 170 -6.53 12.85 0.45
N ALA A 171 -7.72 13.43 0.27
CA ALA A 171 -8.10 14.13 -0.96
C ALA A 171 -7.20 15.37 -1.20
N THR A 172 -6.48 15.40 -2.31
CA THR A 172 -5.55 16.50 -2.63
C THR A 172 -6.00 17.37 -3.81
N LEU A 173 -6.95 16.89 -4.61
CA LEU A 173 -7.42 17.60 -5.80
C LEU A 173 -8.87 17.22 -6.11
N VAL A 174 -9.66 18.23 -6.48
CA VAL A 174 -11.05 18.09 -6.93
C VAL A 174 -11.21 18.61 -8.35
N TYR A 175 -12.25 18.13 -9.04
CA TYR A 175 -12.54 18.57 -10.40
C TYR A 175 -14.04 18.70 -10.69
N LEU A 176 -14.35 19.54 -11.68
CA LEU A 176 -15.67 19.70 -12.28
C LEU A 176 -15.55 19.66 -13.80
N LYS A 177 -16.25 18.71 -14.43
CA LYS A 177 -16.40 18.58 -15.88
C LYS A 177 -17.72 19.21 -16.33
N TYR A 178 -17.67 20.06 -17.35
CA TYR A 178 -18.83 20.79 -17.81
C TYR A 178 -18.76 21.14 -19.30
N GLN A 179 -19.90 21.52 -19.85
CA GLN A 179 -20.04 21.98 -21.23
C GLN A 179 -20.88 23.26 -21.25
N PHE A 180 -20.46 24.25 -22.02
CA PHE A 180 -21.24 25.45 -22.27
C PHE A 180 -22.02 25.30 -23.58
N GLN A 181 -23.28 25.74 -23.57
CA GLN A 181 -24.10 25.76 -24.76
C GLN A 181 -24.87 27.08 -24.85
N THR A 182 -24.86 27.69 -26.03
CA THR A 182 -25.56 28.94 -26.31
C THR A 182 -26.29 28.86 -27.65
N GLU A 183 -27.51 29.38 -27.70
CA GLU A 183 -28.26 29.51 -28.95
C GLU A 183 -27.80 30.72 -29.79
N GLU A 184 -27.00 31.63 -29.23
CA GLU A 184 -26.49 32.83 -29.92
C GLU A 184 -25.52 32.48 -31.07
N VAL A 185 -24.70 31.44 -30.90
CA VAL A 185 -23.76 30.99 -31.95
C VAL A 185 -24.52 30.48 -33.19
N PRO A 186 -25.45 29.51 -33.08
CA PRO A 186 -26.33 29.14 -34.20
C PRO A 186 -27.19 30.29 -34.72
N GLY A 187 -27.54 31.25 -33.86
CA GLY A 187 -28.27 32.48 -34.20
C GLY A 187 -27.46 33.48 -35.03
N GLY A 188 -26.13 33.34 -35.08
CA GLY A 188 -25.23 34.21 -35.86
C GLY A 188 -24.75 35.45 -35.10
N PHE A 189 -24.79 35.43 -33.77
CA PHE A 189 -24.45 36.59 -32.92
C PHE A 189 -23.06 36.52 -32.30
N PHE A 190 -22.24 35.54 -32.70
CA PHE A 190 -20.83 35.50 -32.32
C PHE A 190 -20.10 36.80 -32.73
N GLY A 191 -19.31 37.36 -31.82
CA GLY A 191 -18.58 38.62 -32.01
C GLY A 191 -19.41 39.88 -31.80
N THR A 192 -20.67 39.76 -31.40
CA THR A 192 -21.53 40.89 -31.04
C THR A 192 -21.48 41.18 -29.53
N GLN A 193 -22.26 42.17 -29.08
CA GLN A 193 -22.43 42.48 -27.66
C GLN A 193 -23.24 41.43 -26.87
N PHE A 194 -23.94 40.52 -27.57
CA PHE A 194 -24.67 39.39 -26.99
C PHE A 194 -23.69 38.28 -26.65
N ASN A 195 -22.90 38.53 -25.60
CA ASN A 195 -21.71 37.76 -25.29
C ASN A 195 -21.88 37.04 -23.96
N ASP A 196 -22.67 35.98 -24.03
CA ASP A 196 -23.11 35.19 -22.89
C ASP A 196 -21.94 34.66 -22.05
N TYR A 197 -22.23 34.50 -20.77
CA TYR A 197 -21.24 34.35 -19.72
C TYR A 197 -21.51 33.12 -18.89
N PHE A 198 -20.45 32.48 -18.42
CA PHE A 198 -20.53 31.54 -17.33
C PHE A 198 -19.31 31.63 -16.40
N SER A 199 -19.48 31.13 -15.18
CA SER A 199 -18.40 31.01 -14.20
C SER A 199 -18.51 29.73 -13.39
N ILE A 200 -17.37 29.16 -13.06
CA ILE A 200 -17.20 28.03 -12.15
C ILE A 200 -16.42 28.53 -10.94
N VAL A 201 -16.92 28.26 -9.76
CA VAL A 201 -16.26 28.56 -8.50
C VAL A 201 -16.19 27.28 -7.68
N ILE A 202 -14.99 26.86 -7.30
CA ILE A 202 -14.76 25.73 -6.39
C ILE A 202 -14.18 26.32 -5.11
N ARG A 203 -14.71 25.94 -3.95
CA ARG A 203 -14.30 26.47 -2.63
C ARG A 203 -14.30 25.35 -1.61
N ALA A 204 -13.30 25.30 -0.72
CA ALA A 204 -13.26 24.37 0.40
C ALA A 204 -13.29 25.11 1.74
N ASP A 205 -13.52 24.37 2.82
CA ASP A 205 -13.65 24.89 4.19
C ASP A 205 -12.34 25.38 4.81
N ASP A 206 -11.23 25.08 4.14
CA ASP A 206 -9.88 25.55 4.44
C ASP A 206 -9.53 26.91 3.78
N GLU A 207 -10.52 27.60 3.21
CA GLU A 207 -10.39 28.84 2.41
C GLU A 207 -9.74 28.67 1.02
N SER A 208 -9.37 27.44 0.63
CA SER A 208 -8.93 27.16 -0.73
C SER A 208 -10.05 27.47 -1.71
N SER A 209 -9.76 28.23 -2.78
CA SER A 209 -10.73 28.54 -3.81
C SER A 209 -10.10 28.71 -5.18
N THR A 210 -10.85 28.33 -6.22
CA THR A 210 -10.53 28.67 -7.61
C THR A 210 -11.76 29.22 -8.30
N THR A 211 -11.55 30.14 -9.24
CA THR A 211 -12.63 30.70 -10.05
C THR A 211 -12.21 30.77 -11.49
N VAL A 212 -12.99 30.15 -12.36
CA VAL A 212 -12.83 30.20 -13.80
C VAL A 212 -14.04 30.90 -14.39
N THR A 213 -13.79 31.80 -15.31
CA THR A 213 -14.81 32.66 -15.88
C THR A 213 -14.57 32.79 -17.37
N HIS A 214 -15.61 32.58 -18.17
CA HIS A 214 -15.52 32.65 -19.62
C HIS A 214 -16.73 33.37 -20.21
N SER A 215 -16.55 33.88 -21.43
CA SER A 215 -17.64 34.34 -22.28
C SER A 215 -17.63 33.69 -23.66
N MET A 216 -18.77 33.69 -24.35
CA MET A 216 -18.93 33.11 -25.68
C MET A 216 -17.87 33.61 -26.68
N ASN A 217 -17.66 34.93 -26.75
CA ASN A 217 -16.72 35.56 -27.68
C ASN A 217 -15.26 35.27 -27.33
N GLU A 218 -14.95 35.15 -26.04
CA GLU A 218 -13.61 34.81 -25.57
C GLU A 218 -13.20 33.39 -26.00
N LEU A 219 -14.13 32.43 -25.88
CA LEU A 219 -13.88 31.05 -26.30
C LEU A 219 -13.61 30.93 -27.80
N GLY A 220 -14.12 31.87 -28.59
CA GLY A 220 -13.96 31.90 -30.04
C GLY A 220 -14.94 30.96 -30.75
N LEU A 221 -15.28 31.30 -32.00
CA LEU A 221 -16.29 30.55 -32.77
C LEU A 221 -15.92 29.07 -32.97
N GLY A 222 -14.63 28.77 -33.09
CA GLY A 222 -14.13 27.40 -33.27
C GLY A 222 -14.29 26.50 -32.04
N ALA A 223 -14.63 27.06 -30.88
CA ALA A 223 -14.93 26.26 -29.69
C ALA A 223 -16.30 25.58 -29.77
N PHE A 224 -17.20 26.03 -30.65
CA PHE A 224 -18.59 25.61 -30.72
C PHE A 224 -18.87 24.70 -31.93
N ASP A 225 -19.71 23.70 -31.73
CA ASP A 225 -20.29 22.90 -32.81
C ASP A 225 -21.49 23.61 -33.47
N ALA A 226 -22.08 22.97 -34.49
CA ALA A 226 -23.24 23.53 -35.21
C ALA A 226 -24.51 23.70 -34.35
N ALA A 227 -24.54 23.09 -33.15
CA ALA A 227 -25.62 23.23 -32.19
C ALA A 227 -25.29 24.28 -31.10
N GLY A 228 -24.16 24.98 -31.21
CA GLY A 228 -23.73 25.99 -30.25
C GLY A 228 -23.19 25.40 -28.95
N SER A 229 -22.73 24.14 -28.96
CA SER A 229 -22.17 23.45 -27.79
C SER A 229 -20.65 23.41 -27.87
N THR A 230 -19.98 23.64 -26.74
CA THR A 230 -18.52 23.49 -26.65
C THR A 230 -18.10 22.03 -26.58
N LYS A 231 -16.80 21.74 -26.68
CA LYS A 231 -16.25 20.51 -26.06
C LYS A 231 -16.37 20.58 -24.53
N GLU A 232 -16.19 19.45 -23.86
CA GLU A 232 -16.14 19.43 -22.40
C GLU A 232 -14.88 20.15 -21.89
N PHE A 233 -15.06 20.93 -20.84
CA PHE A 233 -14.01 21.56 -20.06
C PHE A 233 -13.86 20.83 -18.72
N THR A 234 -12.65 20.87 -18.16
CA THR A 234 -12.37 20.41 -16.80
C THR A 234 -11.75 21.56 -16.02
N THR A 235 -12.37 21.94 -14.90
CA THR A 235 -11.77 22.86 -13.92
C THR A 235 -11.36 22.05 -12.70
N GLN A 236 -10.16 22.31 -12.18
CA GLN A 236 -9.59 21.61 -11.04
C GLN A 236 -9.15 22.59 -9.96
N MET A 237 -9.12 22.12 -8.71
CA MET A 237 -8.59 22.86 -7.57
C MET A 237 -7.81 21.90 -6.67
N ALA A 238 -6.58 22.29 -6.33
CA ALA A 238 -5.82 21.61 -5.28
C ALA A 238 -6.42 21.93 -3.90
N LEU A 239 -6.47 20.93 -3.02
CA LEU A 239 -6.96 21.05 -1.65
C LEU A 239 -5.77 21.14 -0.70
N ALA A 240 -5.90 21.85 0.41
CA ALA A 240 -4.95 21.71 1.51
C ALA A 240 -5.28 20.47 2.34
N ASP A 241 -4.27 19.93 3.04
CA ASP A 241 -4.38 18.69 3.83
C ASP A 241 -5.48 18.71 4.92
N ALA A 242 -5.98 19.91 5.27
CA ALA A 242 -6.99 20.11 6.32
C ALA A 242 -8.44 20.21 5.82
N ALA A 243 -8.67 20.25 4.50
CA ALA A 243 -10.01 20.40 3.94
C ALA A 243 -10.90 19.18 4.26
N GLN A 244 -12.08 19.43 4.80
CA GLN A 244 -13.07 18.39 5.14
C GLN A 244 -14.20 18.31 4.13
N TYR A 245 -14.54 19.43 3.47
CA TYR A 245 -15.57 19.45 2.44
C TYR A 245 -15.31 20.53 1.39
N VAL A 246 -15.93 20.34 0.23
CA VAL A 246 -15.80 21.24 -0.91
C VAL A 246 -17.17 21.59 -1.49
N GLU A 247 -17.35 22.82 -1.93
CA GLU A 247 -18.50 23.29 -2.69
C GLU A 247 -18.12 23.60 -4.13
N PHE A 248 -18.96 23.15 -5.06
CA PHE A 248 -18.93 23.58 -6.45
C PHE A 248 -20.11 24.50 -6.71
N MET A 249 -19.84 25.70 -7.20
CA MET A 249 -20.83 26.65 -7.68
C MET A 249 -20.63 26.89 -9.17
N VAL A 250 -21.71 26.86 -9.93
CA VAL A 250 -21.75 27.21 -11.35
C VAL A 250 -22.72 28.34 -11.58
N ALA A 251 -22.36 29.25 -12.48
CA ALA A 251 -23.12 30.45 -12.82
C ALA A 251 -23.23 30.60 -14.32
N VAL A 252 -24.39 31.05 -14.82
CA VAL A 252 -24.60 31.39 -16.22
C VAL A 252 -25.51 32.61 -16.34
N SER A 253 -25.25 33.51 -17.29
CA SER A 253 -26.10 34.66 -17.57
C SER A 253 -26.11 35.00 -19.05
N ASN A 254 -27.26 35.45 -19.56
CA ASN A 254 -27.28 36.13 -20.84
C ASN A 254 -26.67 37.52 -20.68
N VAL A 255 -25.93 37.99 -21.69
CA VAL A 255 -25.33 39.33 -21.63
C VAL A 255 -25.97 40.22 -22.68
N ALA A 256 -26.57 41.32 -22.23
CA ALA A 256 -27.24 42.35 -23.04
C ALA A 256 -28.63 42.01 -23.60
N ASP A 257 -29.11 40.77 -23.48
CA ASP A 257 -30.44 40.37 -23.98
C ASP A 257 -31.11 39.21 -23.19
N GLU A 258 -32.32 38.88 -23.62
CA GLU A 258 -33.18 37.80 -23.11
C GLU A 258 -33.71 36.90 -24.24
N LEU A 259 -33.14 37.01 -25.45
CA LEU A 259 -33.73 36.47 -26.66
C LEU A 259 -33.33 35.01 -26.91
N TYR A 260 -32.08 34.66 -26.68
CA TYR A 260 -31.55 33.31 -26.85
C TYR A 260 -31.18 32.70 -25.51
N GLN A 261 -31.26 31.38 -25.40
CA GLN A 261 -30.89 30.72 -24.16
C GLN A 261 -29.43 30.30 -24.16
N SER A 262 -28.78 30.50 -23.02
CA SER A 262 -27.51 29.90 -22.68
C SER A 262 -27.65 28.96 -21.49
N GLN A 263 -26.76 27.97 -21.41
CA GLN A 263 -26.77 27.01 -20.32
C GLN A 263 -25.39 26.40 -20.10
N LEU A 264 -25.17 26.02 -18.86
CA LEU A 264 -24.04 25.20 -18.44
C LEU A 264 -24.55 23.82 -18.06
N VAL A 265 -23.95 22.81 -18.66
CA VAL A 265 -24.22 21.40 -18.37
C VAL A 265 -23.08 20.87 -17.52
N VAL A 266 -23.34 20.61 -16.23
CA VAL A 266 -22.39 19.92 -15.36
C VAL A 266 -22.50 18.42 -15.64
N ARG A 267 -21.39 17.85 -16.09
CA ARG A 267 -21.27 16.45 -16.52
C ARG A 267 -20.86 15.56 -15.36
N LYS A 268 -19.86 15.99 -14.59
CA LYS A 268 -19.29 15.23 -13.49
C LYS A 268 -18.59 16.16 -12.50
N VAL A 269 -18.66 15.82 -11.22
CA VAL A 269 -17.80 16.35 -10.17
C VAL A 269 -17.09 15.19 -9.50
N GLY A 270 -15.88 15.40 -9.00
CA GLY A 270 -15.12 14.31 -8.38
C GLY A 270 -13.89 14.77 -7.62
N VAL A 271 -13.27 13.81 -6.95
CA VAL A 271 -11.96 13.91 -6.31
C VAL A 271 -10.97 13.09 -7.13
N CYS A 272 -9.74 13.58 -7.26
CA CYS A 272 -8.64 12.82 -7.83
C CYS A 272 -7.89 12.09 -6.73
N ASP A 273 -8.40 10.92 -6.38
CA ASP A 273 -7.80 9.97 -5.45
C ASP A 273 -7.34 8.70 -6.19
N LYS A 274 -6.90 7.68 -5.44
CA LYS A 274 -6.51 6.39 -6.02
C LYS A 274 -7.66 5.65 -6.72
N CYS A 275 -8.91 6.07 -6.55
CA CYS A 275 -10.11 5.48 -7.14
C CYS A 275 -10.54 6.16 -8.44
N ALA A 276 -10.14 7.42 -8.67
CA ALA A 276 -10.50 8.15 -9.88
C ALA A 276 -9.96 7.52 -11.18
N SER A 277 -10.70 7.67 -12.28
CA SER A 277 -10.28 7.24 -13.62
C SER A 277 -9.17 8.13 -14.17
N CYS A 278 -8.28 7.56 -14.99
CA CYS A 278 -7.26 8.34 -15.70
C CYS A 278 -7.82 9.28 -16.76
N ASP A 279 -9.06 9.08 -17.20
CA ASP A 279 -9.75 10.02 -18.10
C ASP A 279 -10.24 11.27 -17.34
N ASP A 280 -10.46 11.14 -16.04
CA ASP A 280 -10.91 12.22 -15.17
C ASP A 280 -9.73 12.95 -14.52
N CYS A 281 -8.71 12.18 -14.13
CA CYS A 281 -7.56 12.64 -13.37
C CYS A 281 -6.26 12.11 -14.03
N PRO A 282 -5.88 12.65 -15.19
CA PRO A 282 -4.71 12.16 -15.95
C PRO A 282 -3.40 12.38 -15.20
N ASP A 283 -3.34 13.37 -14.31
CA ASP A 283 -2.14 13.75 -13.56
C ASP A 283 -1.87 12.88 -12.32
N LEU A 284 -2.77 11.94 -12.00
CA LEU A 284 -2.51 10.97 -10.93
C LEU A 284 -1.27 10.12 -11.23
N ALA A 285 -0.55 9.74 -10.18
CA ALA A 285 0.63 8.88 -10.29
C ALA A 285 0.33 7.61 -11.09
N LYS A 286 -0.68 6.81 -10.70
CA LYS A 286 -1.10 5.60 -11.45
C LYS A 286 -1.47 5.83 -12.92
N CYS A 287 -1.74 7.07 -13.31
CA CYS A 287 -2.15 7.44 -14.66
C CYS A 287 -0.98 7.84 -15.57
N GLN A 288 0.19 8.12 -14.99
CA GLN A 288 1.40 8.44 -15.73
C GLN A 288 1.91 7.23 -16.52
N ASP A 289 2.46 7.47 -17.71
CA ASP A 289 2.97 6.40 -18.57
C ASP A 289 4.08 5.59 -17.90
N ALA A 290 4.94 6.23 -17.10
CA ALA A 290 6.00 5.57 -16.34
C ALA A 290 5.46 4.69 -15.19
N CYS A 291 4.20 4.86 -14.79
CA CYS A 291 3.55 4.03 -13.77
C CYS A 291 2.71 2.90 -14.39
N LYS A 292 2.26 3.05 -15.63
CA LYS A 292 1.63 1.99 -16.43
C LYS A 292 2.67 1.07 -17.07
N ASN A 293 3.80 1.63 -17.48
CA ASN A 293 4.92 0.95 -18.11
C ASN A 293 6.22 1.39 -17.40
N PRO A 294 6.56 0.75 -16.26
CA PRO A 294 7.75 1.08 -15.49
C PRO A 294 9.02 1.06 -16.35
N PRO A 295 9.82 2.13 -16.38
CA PRO A 295 11.01 2.16 -17.20
C PRO A 295 12.07 1.19 -16.65
N ALA A 296 12.71 0.44 -17.54
CA ALA A 296 13.87 -0.37 -17.21
C ALA A 296 14.98 0.47 -16.57
N ASN A 297 15.77 -0.14 -15.68
CA ASN A 297 16.83 0.53 -14.93
C ASN A 297 16.36 1.75 -14.12
N SER A 298 15.15 1.70 -13.56
CA SER A 298 14.68 2.70 -12.61
C SER A 298 14.07 2.05 -11.38
N CYS A 299 14.29 2.67 -10.22
CA CYS A 299 13.59 2.32 -8.97
C CYS A 299 12.47 3.31 -8.63
N THR A 300 12.24 4.33 -9.47
CA THR A 300 11.30 5.43 -9.16
C THR A 300 9.85 4.97 -9.09
N PHE A 301 9.48 3.87 -9.74
CA PHE A 301 8.13 3.31 -9.69
C PHE A 301 7.63 3.13 -8.25
N TYR A 302 8.47 2.59 -7.37
CA TYR A 302 8.07 2.28 -6.00
C TYR A 302 7.62 3.53 -5.24
N ARG A 303 8.36 4.63 -5.36
CA ARG A 303 8.04 5.88 -4.64
C ARG A 303 7.07 6.77 -5.41
N SER A 304 7.32 6.98 -6.70
CA SER A 304 6.55 7.92 -7.54
C SER A 304 5.26 7.35 -8.08
N CYS A 305 5.06 6.03 -8.04
CA CYS A 305 3.85 5.37 -8.52
C CYS A 305 3.14 4.60 -7.41
N ALA A 306 3.79 3.58 -6.84
CA ALA A 306 3.17 2.68 -5.89
C ALA A 306 2.87 3.36 -4.56
N GLU A 307 3.86 3.99 -3.93
CA GLU A 307 3.65 4.72 -2.67
C GLU A 307 2.77 5.95 -2.88
N GLU A 308 2.96 6.70 -3.97
CA GLU A 308 2.13 7.87 -4.25
C GLU A 308 0.65 7.51 -4.48
N THR A 309 0.35 6.32 -5.01
CA THR A 309 -1.03 5.87 -5.21
C THR A 309 -1.61 5.19 -3.97
N LEU A 310 -0.84 4.35 -3.29
CA LEU A 310 -1.34 3.45 -2.23
C LEU A 310 -1.14 3.98 -0.82
N LYS A 311 -0.18 4.90 -0.61
CA LYS A 311 0.13 5.56 0.66
C LYS A 311 0.35 4.56 1.81
N CYS A 312 1.16 3.52 1.57
CA CYS A 312 1.40 2.46 2.55
C CYS A 312 2.40 2.81 3.65
N GLY A 313 3.05 3.96 3.53
CA GLY A 313 4.01 4.48 4.49
C GLY A 313 5.38 3.83 4.38
N SER A 314 6.31 4.31 5.20
CA SER A 314 7.73 3.89 5.17
C SER A 314 7.95 2.42 5.54
N SER A 315 7.00 1.76 6.23
CA SER A 315 7.02 0.33 6.53
C SER A 315 6.30 -0.52 5.48
N GLY A 316 5.62 0.10 4.51
CA GLY A 316 4.90 -0.59 3.45
C GLY A 316 5.82 -1.23 2.42
N TYR A 317 5.30 -2.21 1.65
CA TYR A 317 6.07 -2.93 0.63
C TYR A 317 6.82 -2.02 -0.35
N PRO A 318 6.20 -0.97 -0.95
CA PRO A 318 6.87 -0.16 -1.95
C PRO A 318 8.20 0.41 -1.46
N ILE A 319 8.24 0.92 -0.22
CA ILE A 319 9.41 1.60 0.33
C ILE A 319 10.33 0.64 1.08
N ALA A 320 9.81 -0.13 2.04
CA ALA A 320 10.63 -0.94 2.94
C ALA A 320 11.27 -2.17 2.25
N TYR A 321 10.72 -2.61 1.12
CA TYR A 321 11.15 -3.84 0.44
C TYR A 321 11.51 -3.58 -1.02
N GLY A 322 10.54 -3.14 -1.83
CA GLY A 322 10.72 -2.98 -3.28
C GLY A 322 11.80 -1.96 -3.65
N GLU A 323 11.64 -0.70 -3.20
CA GLU A 323 12.59 0.39 -3.47
C GLU A 323 13.98 0.07 -2.88
N LEU A 324 14.01 -0.42 -1.65
CA LEU A 324 15.26 -0.77 -0.96
C LEU A 324 16.05 -1.84 -1.71
N ALA A 325 15.40 -2.92 -2.14
CA ALA A 325 16.06 -3.99 -2.89
C ALA A 325 16.53 -3.50 -4.27
N CYS A 326 15.69 -2.77 -4.99
CA CYS A 326 16.03 -2.21 -6.29
C CYS A 326 17.28 -1.32 -6.23
N TYR A 327 17.33 -0.34 -5.31
CA TYR A 327 18.50 0.51 -5.22
C TYR A 327 19.77 -0.24 -4.81
N ARG A 328 19.67 -1.32 -4.03
CA ARG A 328 20.84 -2.14 -3.71
C ARG A 328 21.37 -2.87 -4.93
N PHE A 329 20.50 -3.45 -5.75
CA PHE A 329 20.91 -4.07 -7.00
C PHE A 329 21.54 -3.04 -7.95
N GLN A 330 20.89 -1.89 -8.13
CA GLN A 330 21.42 -0.82 -9.00
C GLN A 330 22.75 -0.24 -8.51
N ASN A 331 22.92 -0.01 -7.21
CA ASN A 331 24.18 0.50 -6.66
C ASN A 331 25.34 -0.48 -6.80
N ASN A 332 25.07 -1.78 -6.95
CA ASN A 332 26.06 -2.83 -7.14
C ASN A 332 26.07 -3.39 -8.56
N ILE A 333 25.36 -2.78 -9.52
CA ILE A 333 25.15 -3.32 -10.87
C ILE A 333 26.46 -3.56 -11.61
N ASP A 334 27.49 -2.75 -11.31
CA ASP A 334 28.80 -2.86 -11.95
C ASP A 334 29.63 -4.07 -11.48
N GLU A 335 29.24 -4.71 -10.38
CA GLU A 335 29.86 -5.94 -9.90
C GLU A 335 29.33 -7.22 -10.58
N PHE A 336 28.25 -7.09 -11.36
CA PHE A 336 27.66 -8.19 -12.11
C PHE A 336 28.30 -8.38 -13.49
N SER A 337 28.30 -9.62 -13.97
CA SER A 337 28.65 -9.98 -15.34
C SER A 337 27.69 -9.33 -16.34
N THR A 338 28.00 -9.35 -17.64
CA THR A 338 27.07 -8.85 -18.67
C THR A 338 25.73 -9.58 -18.63
N VAL A 339 25.72 -10.89 -18.35
CA VAL A 339 24.50 -11.68 -18.21
C VAL A 339 23.78 -11.32 -16.92
N GLY A 340 24.51 -11.16 -15.81
CA GLY A 340 23.99 -10.73 -14.52
C GLY A 340 23.34 -9.33 -14.58
N LYS A 341 23.95 -8.38 -15.28
CA LYS A 341 23.38 -7.03 -15.48
C LYS A 341 22.03 -7.11 -16.21
N ALA A 342 21.96 -7.90 -17.28
CA ALA A 342 20.70 -8.10 -18.00
C ALA A 342 19.64 -8.78 -17.10
N TRP A 343 20.04 -9.77 -16.30
CA TRP A 343 19.15 -10.43 -15.34
C TRP A 343 18.59 -9.44 -14.31
N VAL A 344 19.44 -8.59 -13.71
CA VAL A 344 19.01 -7.57 -12.75
C VAL A 344 18.02 -6.61 -13.40
N THR A 345 18.36 -6.02 -14.55
CA THR A 345 17.50 -5.06 -15.27
C THR A 345 16.13 -5.66 -15.59
N ASN A 346 16.09 -6.87 -16.16
CA ASN A 346 14.82 -7.48 -16.58
C ASN A 346 14.00 -7.97 -15.38
N THR A 347 14.66 -8.45 -14.33
CA THR A 347 13.99 -8.88 -13.09
C THR A 347 13.38 -7.69 -12.36
N GLU A 348 14.13 -6.59 -12.20
CA GLU A 348 13.61 -5.35 -11.58
C GLU A 348 12.42 -4.78 -12.33
N GLN A 349 12.47 -4.80 -13.67
CA GLN A 349 11.35 -4.37 -14.50
C GLN A 349 10.13 -5.28 -14.30
N CYS A 350 10.31 -6.60 -14.36
CA CYS A 350 9.25 -7.58 -14.12
C CYS A 350 8.56 -7.38 -12.75
N LEU A 351 9.35 -7.12 -11.70
CA LEU A 351 8.82 -6.89 -10.36
C LEU A 351 7.95 -5.63 -10.28
N GLN A 352 8.36 -4.55 -10.95
CA GLN A 352 7.57 -3.32 -11.02
C GLN A 352 6.30 -3.52 -11.85
N GLU A 353 6.40 -4.18 -13.00
CA GLU A 353 5.26 -4.51 -13.86
C GLU A 353 4.21 -5.37 -13.15
N ALA A 354 4.65 -6.32 -12.31
CA ALA A 354 3.76 -7.17 -11.51
C ALA A 354 2.91 -6.39 -10.51
N LEU A 355 3.34 -5.19 -10.09
CA LEU A 355 2.60 -4.33 -9.17
C LEU A 355 1.66 -3.35 -9.87
N VAL A 356 1.81 -3.12 -11.17
CA VAL A 356 0.96 -2.18 -11.94
C VAL A 356 -0.54 -2.49 -11.78
N PRO A 357 -1.01 -3.75 -11.87
CA PRO A 357 -2.43 -4.07 -11.69
C PRO A 357 -2.99 -3.72 -10.31
N PHE A 358 -2.11 -3.60 -9.30
CA PHE A 358 -2.47 -3.30 -7.92
C PHE A 358 -2.56 -1.80 -7.64
N LEU A 359 -2.20 -0.91 -8.58
CA LEU A 359 -2.36 0.54 -8.45
C LEU A 359 -3.82 0.98 -8.67
N ASN A 360 -4.73 0.47 -7.85
CA ASN A 360 -6.18 0.67 -7.98
C ASN A 360 -6.87 0.95 -6.63
N CYS A 361 -8.18 1.19 -6.67
CA CYS A 361 -9.00 1.61 -5.52
C CYS A 361 -9.07 0.55 -4.42
N ASP A 362 -9.25 -0.72 -4.80
CA ASP A 362 -9.59 -1.83 -3.90
C ASP A 362 -8.36 -2.44 -3.23
N THR A 363 -7.16 -2.08 -3.71
CA THR A 363 -5.91 -2.61 -3.19
C THR A 363 -5.61 -2.07 -1.80
N THR A 364 -5.32 -3.01 -0.88
CA THR A 364 -4.76 -2.76 0.44
C THR A 364 -3.24 -2.90 0.44
N CYS A 365 -2.57 -2.32 1.45
CA CYS A 365 -1.13 -2.45 1.61
C CYS A 365 -0.68 -3.91 1.83
N ASP A 366 -1.51 -4.72 2.48
CA ASP A 366 -1.26 -6.16 2.64
C ASP A 366 -1.36 -6.91 1.32
N ALA A 367 -2.32 -6.54 0.46
CA ALA A 367 -2.45 -7.14 -0.86
C ALA A 367 -1.22 -6.84 -1.75
N VAL A 368 -0.66 -5.62 -1.67
CA VAL A 368 0.57 -5.26 -2.38
C VAL A 368 1.80 -5.95 -1.80
N MET A 369 1.86 -6.09 -0.47
CA MET A 369 2.92 -6.87 0.19
C MET A 369 2.93 -8.32 -0.31
N PHE A 370 1.74 -8.94 -0.40
CA PHE A 370 1.61 -10.30 -0.92
C PHE A 370 1.98 -10.37 -2.40
N ALA A 371 1.41 -9.51 -3.24
CA ALA A 371 1.67 -9.48 -4.68
C ALA A 371 3.15 -9.26 -5.01
N GLY A 372 3.79 -8.33 -4.31
CA GLY A 372 5.22 -8.06 -4.48
C GLY A 372 6.12 -9.17 -3.95
N SER A 373 5.68 -9.93 -2.94
CA SER A 373 6.43 -11.10 -2.47
C SER A 373 6.28 -12.28 -3.42
N ASP A 374 5.07 -12.50 -3.95
CA ASP A 374 4.75 -13.57 -4.90
C ASP A 374 5.44 -13.38 -6.26
N SER A 375 5.59 -12.13 -6.70
CA SER A 375 6.25 -11.81 -7.97
C SER A 375 7.75 -12.12 -7.98
N LEU A 376 8.43 -12.14 -6.81
CA LEU A 376 9.87 -12.47 -6.70
C LEU A 376 10.22 -13.82 -7.34
N TYR A 377 9.47 -14.85 -6.97
CA TYR A 377 9.65 -16.20 -7.53
C TYR A 377 9.48 -16.19 -9.05
N THR A 378 8.36 -15.63 -9.51
CA THR A 378 7.99 -15.63 -10.93
C THR A 378 9.00 -14.88 -11.78
N CYS A 379 9.44 -13.70 -11.33
CA CYS A 379 10.39 -12.87 -12.07
C CYS A 379 11.80 -13.46 -12.12
N TYR A 380 12.25 -14.18 -11.07
CA TYR A 380 13.53 -14.90 -11.11
C TYR A 380 13.52 -16.04 -12.14
N VAL A 381 12.41 -16.79 -12.21
CA VAL A 381 12.25 -17.88 -13.17
C VAL A 381 12.17 -17.33 -14.60
N GLN A 382 11.34 -16.31 -14.85
CA GLN A 382 11.14 -15.74 -16.18
C GLN A 382 12.41 -15.14 -16.80
N ASN A 383 13.33 -14.66 -15.95
CA ASN A 383 14.58 -14.04 -16.39
C ASN A 383 15.79 -14.98 -16.37
N ASP A 384 15.56 -16.29 -16.21
CA ASP A 384 16.58 -17.34 -16.29
C ASP A 384 17.71 -17.21 -15.24
N ILE A 385 17.33 -17.24 -13.96
CA ILE A 385 18.25 -17.30 -12.82
C ILE A 385 19.28 -18.45 -12.90
N CYS A 386 19.05 -19.49 -13.71
CA CYS A 386 19.86 -20.69 -13.75
C CYS A 386 21.12 -20.57 -14.63
N SER A 387 21.23 -19.52 -15.45
CA SER A 387 22.27 -19.36 -16.46
C SER A 387 23.26 -18.22 -16.17
N LEU A 388 23.24 -17.67 -14.97
CA LEU A 388 24.19 -16.62 -14.54
C LEU A 388 25.60 -17.18 -14.28
N GLU A 389 26.58 -16.29 -14.20
CA GLU A 389 27.96 -16.63 -13.88
C GLU A 389 28.16 -16.83 -12.37
N GLY A 390 29.22 -17.53 -11.97
CA GLY A 390 29.47 -17.91 -10.57
C GLY A 390 29.48 -16.71 -9.61
N MET A 391 30.17 -15.63 -10.00
CA MET A 391 30.24 -14.40 -9.21
C MET A 391 28.89 -13.67 -9.11
N ASP A 392 28.00 -13.77 -10.09
CA ASP A 392 26.68 -13.11 -10.03
C ASP A 392 25.87 -13.66 -8.85
N TYR A 393 25.96 -14.97 -8.59
CA TYR A 393 25.30 -15.60 -7.45
C TYR A 393 25.81 -15.12 -6.09
N VAL A 394 27.10 -14.73 -6.01
CA VAL A 394 27.66 -14.07 -4.82
C VAL A 394 27.04 -12.68 -4.67
N ARG A 395 26.95 -11.91 -5.77
CA ARG A 395 26.38 -10.56 -5.75
C ARG A 395 24.89 -10.56 -5.37
N ILE A 396 24.12 -11.53 -5.87
CA ILE A 396 22.72 -11.72 -5.48
C ILE A 396 22.62 -11.94 -3.97
N LEU A 397 23.40 -12.86 -3.38
CA LEU A 397 23.32 -13.13 -1.94
C LEU A 397 23.75 -11.93 -1.08
N ASN A 398 24.68 -11.11 -1.55
CA ASN A 398 25.08 -9.88 -0.85
C ASN A 398 23.96 -8.83 -0.81
N VAL A 399 23.10 -8.80 -1.83
CA VAL A 399 21.98 -7.86 -1.90
C VAL A 399 20.76 -8.36 -1.10
N LEU A 400 20.53 -9.68 -1.09
CA LEU A 400 19.36 -10.31 -0.47
C LEU A 400 19.57 -10.59 1.04
N GLU A 401 19.21 -9.61 1.89
CA GLU A 401 19.37 -9.71 3.34
C GLU A 401 18.19 -10.36 4.09
N THR A 402 16.99 -10.38 3.50
CA THR A 402 15.78 -10.88 4.18
C THR A 402 15.44 -12.32 3.79
N GLU A 403 14.87 -13.10 4.72
CA GLU A 403 14.40 -14.46 4.42
C GLU A 403 13.30 -14.53 3.34
N VAL A 404 12.50 -13.48 3.14
CA VAL A 404 11.49 -13.44 2.07
C VAL A 404 12.15 -13.55 0.69
N HIS A 405 13.13 -12.69 0.42
CA HIS A 405 13.88 -12.72 -0.84
C HIS A 405 14.71 -14.01 -1.01
N ARG A 406 15.35 -14.49 0.05
CA ARG A 406 16.10 -15.75 0.00
C ARG A 406 15.19 -16.97 -0.19
N GLY A 407 14.00 -16.96 0.40
CA GLY A 407 12.96 -17.97 0.21
C GLY A 407 12.47 -18.01 -1.23
N ALA A 408 12.17 -16.86 -1.82
CA ALA A 408 11.77 -16.76 -3.23
C ALA A 408 12.88 -17.25 -4.18
N LEU A 409 14.15 -16.91 -3.89
CA LEU A 409 15.30 -17.42 -4.64
C LEU A 409 15.41 -18.95 -4.57
N ARG A 410 15.27 -19.55 -3.36
CA ARG A 410 15.27 -21.01 -3.19
C ARG A 410 14.13 -21.66 -3.98
N ALA A 411 12.92 -21.09 -3.91
CA ALA A 411 11.76 -21.59 -4.65
C ALA A 411 11.98 -21.53 -6.17
N ALA A 412 12.51 -20.41 -6.68
CA ALA A 412 12.77 -20.22 -8.11
C ALA A 412 13.76 -21.26 -8.65
N ILE A 413 14.83 -21.51 -7.90
CA ILE A 413 15.85 -22.51 -8.23
C ILE A 413 15.28 -23.93 -8.14
N GLY A 414 14.56 -24.25 -7.05
CA GLY A 414 13.99 -25.57 -6.83
C GLY A 414 12.88 -25.95 -7.83
N SER A 415 12.21 -24.98 -8.43
CA SER A 415 11.16 -25.21 -9.43
C SER A 415 11.68 -25.64 -10.81
N GLN A 416 12.97 -25.46 -11.09
CA GLN A 416 13.57 -25.70 -12.40
C GLN A 416 14.51 -26.90 -12.35
N GLU A 417 14.16 -27.96 -13.09
CA GLU A 417 14.94 -29.20 -13.12
C GLU A 417 16.40 -28.93 -13.51
N GLY A 418 17.32 -29.35 -12.65
CA GLY A 418 18.76 -29.20 -12.88
C GLY A 418 19.33 -27.79 -12.63
N CYS A 419 18.50 -26.80 -12.28
CA CYS A 419 18.95 -25.42 -12.03
C CYS A 419 19.99 -25.35 -10.91
N SER A 420 19.71 -25.94 -9.75
CA SER A 420 20.67 -25.98 -8.62
C SER A 420 22.03 -26.53 -9.06
N LYS A 421 22.04 -27.62 -9.84
CA LYS A 421 23.26 -28.25 -10.39
C LYS A 421 23.99 -27.33 -11.37
N ALA A 422 23.27 -26.60 -12.20
CA ALA A 422 23.85 -25.61 -13.11
C ALA A 422 24.53 -24.45 -12.35
N ILE A 423 23.87 -23.94 -11.31
CA ILE A 423 24.40 -22.86 -10.45
C ILE A 423 25.70 -23.30 -9.77
N VAL A 424 25.72 -24.46 -9.10
CA VAL A 424 26.94 -24.93 -8.43
C VAL A 424 28.05 -25.21 -9.44
N LYS A 425 27.72 -25.72 -10.63
CA LYS A 425 28.71 -25.89 -11.71
C LYS A 425 29.30 -24.56 -12.17
N ALA A 426 28.50 -23.51 -12.30
CA ALA A 426 28.97 -22.17 -12.63
C ALA A 426 29.91 -21.62 -11.54
N ILE A 427 29.53 -21.76 -10.27
CA ILE A 427 30.35 -21.38 -9.12
C ILE A 427 31.67 -22.17 -9.09
N ASP A 428 31.63 -23.49 -9.28
CA ASP A 428 32.81 -24.35 -9.32
C ASP A 428 33.78 -23.96 -10.44
N THR A 429 33.24 -23.57 -11.61
CA THR A 429 34.02 -23.10 -12.75
C THR A 429 34.76 -21.80 -12.41
N ASP A 430 34.08 -20.85 -11.77
CA ASP A 430 34.69 -19.58 -11.36
C ASP A 430 35.73 -19.77 -10.26
N ILE A 431 35.50 -20.65 -9.28
CA ILE A 431 36.50 -20.99 -8.26
C ILE A 431 37.79 -21.49 -8.93
N GLN A 432 37.66 -22.43 -9.87
CA GLN A 432 38.82 -22.99 -10.58
C GLN A 432 39.59 -21.91 -11.35
N LYS A 433 38.86 -21.00 -12.01
CA LYS A 433 39.45 -19.86 -12.73
C LYS A 433 40.21 -18.92 -11.78
N LYS A 434 39.61 -18.51 -10.66
CA LYS A 434 40.23 -17.62 -9.67
C LYS A 434 41.48 -18.23 -9.04
N VAL A 435 41.46 -19.53 -8.75
CA VAL A 435 42.64 -20.26 -8.26
C VAL A 435 43.76 -20.28 -9.29
N ALA A 436 43.44 -20.51 -10.57
CA ALA A 436 44.42 -20.51 -11.66
C ALA A 436 45.04 -19.11 -11.87
N ASP A 437 44.22 -18.06 -11.89
CA ASP A 437 44.66 -16.67 -12.07
C ASP A 437 45.54 -16.19 -10.91
N GLY A 438 45.20 -16.59 -9.67
CA GLY A 438 46.02 -16.34 -8.49
C GLY A 438 47.35 -17.09 -8.53
N ALA A 439 47.37 -18.35 -8.98
CA ALA A 439 48.59 -19.12 -9.17
C ALA A 439 49.51 -18.55 -10.27
N ALA A 440 48.94 -17.88 -11.28
CA ALA A 440 49.67 -17.19 -12.34
C ALA A 440 50.27 -15.83 -11.90
N GLY A 441 50.07 -15.41 -10.64
CA GLY A 441 50.65 -14.19 -10.07
C GLY A 441 49.85 -12.91 -10.32
N SER A 442 48.66 -13.00 -10.91
CA SER A 442 47.75 -11.85 -11.07
C SER A 442 46.91 -11.67 -9.80
N ASP A 443 46.93 -10.46 -9.23
CA ASP A 443 46.10 -9.99 -8.11
C ASP A 443 45.72 -11.09 -7.09
N VAL A 444 46.75 -11.71 -6.51
CA VAL A 444 46.64 -12.94 -5.72
C VAL A 444 45.66 -12.79 -4.56
N LEU A 445 45.62 -11.61 -3.94
CA LEU A 445 44.74 -11.33 -2.80
C LEU A 445 43.26 -11.23 -3.23
N GLN A 446 42.98 -10.52 -4.34
CA GLN A 446 41.61 -10.40 -4.83
C GLN A 446 41.06 -11.74 -5.31
N ASN A 447 41.87 -12.50 -6.07
CA ASN A 447 41.47 -13.83 -6.55
C ASN A 447 41.23 -14.82 -5.39
N ALA A 448 42.02 -14.75 -4.32
CA ALA A 448 41.80 -15.55 -3.12
C ALA A 448 40.51 -15.14 -2.38
N ALA A 449 40.23 -13.83 -2.27
CA ALA A 449 39.00 -13.32 -1.66
C ALA A 449 37.76 -13.71 -2.47
N ASP A 450 37.79 -13.58 -3.80
CA ASP A 450 36.71 -13.99 -4.70
C ASP A 450 36.46 -15.50 -4.61
N ALA A 451 37.52 -16.32 -4.63
CA ALA A 451 37.40 -17.77 -4.47
C ALA A 451 36.78 -18.15 -3.12
N HIS A 452 37.10 -17.41 -2.05
CA HIS A 452 36.48 -17.61 -0.74
C HIS A 452 35.00 -17.22 -0.74
N ALA A 453 34.64 -16.07 -1.32
CA ALA A 453 33.25 -15.63 -1.44
C ALA A 453 32.41 -16.60 -2.29
N LEU A 454 32.96 -17.11 -3.40
CA LEU A 454 32.37 -18.17 -4.22
C LEU A 454 32.17 -19.45 -3.40
N ALA A 455 33.16 -19.85 -2.59
CA ALA A 455 33.03 -21.03 -1.74
C ALA A 455 31.94 -20.88 -0.68
N LEU A 456 31.73 -19.67 -0.14
CA LEU A 456 30.62 -19.37 0.78
C LEU A 456 29.26 -19.43 0.05
N ALA A 457 29.15 -18.78 -1.12
CA ALA A 457 27.95 -18.86 -1.94
C ALA A 457 27.65 -20.31 -2.35
N ARG A 458 28.67 -21.08 -2.73
CA ARG A 458 28.55 -22.51 -3.04
C ARG A 458 27.87 -23.29 -1.92
N LYS A 459 28.21 -23.02 -0.64
CA LYS A 459 27.53 -23.66 0.50
C LYS A 459 26.04 -23.35 0.50
N PHE A 460 25.65 -22.09 0.28
CA PHE A 460 24.25 -21.70 0.17
C PHE A 460 23.52 -22.45 -0.94
N TYR A 461 24.06 -22.49 -2.15
CA TYR A 461 23.40 -23.13 -3.29
C TYR A 461 23.46 -24.67 -3.26
N LEU A 462 24.46 -25.26 -2.59
CA LEU A 462 24.50 -26.70 -2.33
C LEU A 462 23.38 -27.15 -1.41
N MET A 463 22.96 -26.34 -0.44
CA MET A 463 21.77 -26.61 0.37
C MET A 463 20.48 -26.66 -0.47
N ILE A 464 20.51 -26.17 -1.72
CA ILE A 464 19.42 -26.26 -2.70
C ILE A 464 19.61 -27.44 -3.68
N ILE A 465 20.84 -27.97 -3.85
CA ILE A 465 21.14 -29.19 -4.64
C ILE A 465 20.79 -30.43 -3.84
N GLU A 466 21.15 -30.44 -2.57
CA GLU A 466 20.85 -31.55 -1.69
C GLU A 466 19.32 -31.58 -1.54
N ASP A 467 18.67 -32.39 -2.39
CA ASP A 467 18.03 -33.59 -1.86
C ASP A 467 18.97 -34.13 -0.76
N GLN A 468 18.89 -33.54 0.43
CA GLN A 468 19.27 -34.31 1.59
C GLN A 468 18.30 -35.46 1.47
N ASP A 469 18.84 -36.67 1.25
CA ASP A 469 18.17 -37.85 1.75
C ASP A 469 17.77 -37.44 3.15
N LEU A 470 16.49 -37.10 3.35
CA LEU A 470 15.87 -36.65 4.59
C LEU A 470 15.80 -37.88 5.50
N ASP A 471 16.96 -38.51 5.64
CA ASP A 471 17.22 -39.81 6.18
C ASP A 471 17.43 -39.63 7.67
N VAL A 472 16.70 -40.45 8.39
CA VAL A 472 16.65 -40.42 9.83
C VAL A 472 18.04 -40.73 10.42
N ALA A 473 18.83 -41.60 9.78
CA ALA A 473 20.18 -41.91 10.27
C ALA A 473 21.16 -40.75 10.05
N ALA A 474 21.06 -40.04 8.92
CA ALA A 474 21.79 -38.80 8.67
C ALA A 474 21.42 -37.71 9.68
N ALA A 475 20.12 -37.52 9.95
CA ALA A 475 19.62 -36.59 10.96
C ALA A 475 20.19 -36.86 12.36
N VAL A 476 20.14 -38.12 12.81
CA VAL A 476 20.69 -38.52 14.10
C VAL A 476 22.20 -38.27 14.17
N LYS A 477 22.94 -38.60 13.11
CA LYS A 477 24.39 -38.35 13.04
C LYS A 477 24.70 -36.86 13.11
N TYR A 478 23.92 -36.05 12.40
CA TYR A 478 24.09 -34.60 12.36
C TYR A 478 23.88 -33.94 13.72
N ILE A 479 22.76 -34.24 14.40
CA ILE A 479 22.47 -33.68 15.72
C ILE A 479 23.52 -34.14 16.73
N LYS A 480 24.00 -35.38 16.64
CA LYS A 480 25.11 -35.87 17.46
C LYS A 480 26.40 -35.09 17.21
N GLN A 481 26.73 -34.80 15.96
CA GLN A 481 27.91 -33.98 15.64
C GLN A 481 27.82 -32.60 16.30
N ILE A 482 26.66 -31.94 16.23
CA ILE A 482 26.45 -30.63 16.89
C ILE A 482 26.64 -30.75 18.40
N GLN A 483 26.04 -31.77 19.02
CA GLN A 483 26.14 -32.00 20.46
C GLN A 483 27.59 -32.26 20.91
N ASP A 484 28.33 -33.06 20.15
CA ASP A 484 29.74 -33.35 20.42
C ASP A 484 30.60 -32.08 20.26
N THR A 485 30.34 -31.27 19.22
CA THR A 485 31.00 -29.96 19.01
C THR A 485 30.65 -28.96 20.12
N ALA A 486 29.41 -28.95 20.60
CA ALA A 486 28.98 -28.11 21.71
C ALA A 486 29.71 -28.48 23.01
N ALA A 487 29.94 -29.77 23.25
CA ALA A 487 30.63 -30.27 24.44
C ALA A 487 32.10 -29.85 24.52
N ILE A 488 32.79 -29.72 23.38
CA ILE A 488 34.21 -29.31 23.32
C ILE A 488 34.40 -27.81 23.10
N SER A 489 33.30 -27.05 23.00
CA SER A 489 33.32 -25.65 22.61
C SER A 489 34.05 -24.75 23.62
N PRO A 490 34.75 -23.68 23.19
CA PRO A 490 35.20 -22.62 24.11
C PRO A 490 34.03 -21.91 24.82
N PHE A 491 32.78 -22.12 24.36
CA PHE A 491 31.56 -21.70 25.04
C PHE A 491 31.05 -22.69 26.11
N SER A 492 31.84 -23.70 26.50
CA SER A 492 31.52 -24.78 27.46
C SER A 492 31.00 -24.35 28.84
N ALA A 493 31.03 -23.05 29.17
CA ALA A 493 30.31 -22.51 30.33
C ALA A 493 28.78 -22.52 30.14
N ARG A 494 28.28 -22.59 28.90
CA ARG A 494 26.87 -22.85 28.58
C ARG A 494 26.65 -24.35 28.42
N ASP A 495 25.46 -24.79 28.84
CA ASP A 495 25.00 -26.17 28.70
C ASP A 495 25.04 -26.62 27.22
N PRO A 496 25.73 -27.73 26.88
CA PRO A 496 25.79 -28.25 25.52
C PRO A 496 24.42 -28.54 24.88
N ASN A 497 23.41 -28.88 25.69
CA ASN A 497 22.04 -29.07 25.21
C ASN A 497 21.44 -27.76 24.70
N ILE A 498 21.68 -26.64 25.41
CA ILE A 498 21.24 -25.30 24.97
C ILE A 498 21.94 -24.93 23.67
N LEU A 499 23.27 -25.09 23.60
CA LEU A 499 24.06 -24.78 22.40
C LEU A 499 23.60 -25.60 21.18
N THR A 500 23.23 -26.87 21.39
CA THR A 500 22.70 -27.75 20.33
C THR A 500 21.37 -27.23 19.80
N THR A 501 20.41 -26.91 20.69
CA THR A 501 19.13 -26.35 20.27
C THR A 501 19.27 -24.95 19.66
N ASP A 502 20.20 -24.13 20.16
CA ASP A 502 20.53 -22.81 19.62
C ASP A 502 21.04 -22.92 18.18
N TYR A 503 21.95 -23.87 17.91
CA TYR A 503 22.45 -24.11 16.56
C TYR A 503 21.35 -24.62 15.62
N LEU A 504 20.41 -25.44 16.08
CA LEU A 504 19.38 -25.98 15.18
C LEU A 504 18.24 -25.00 14.89
N ARG A 505 18.02 -24.02 15.78
CA ARG A 505 16.93 -23.02 15.63
C ARG A 505 17.36 -21.68 15.03
N HIS A 506 18.67 -21.41 14.91
CA HIS A 506 19.20 -20.05 14.70
C HIS A 506 18.70 -19.31 13.46
N ASN A 507 18.36 -20.01 12.36
CA ASN A 507 17.93 -19.36 11.13
C ASN A 507 16.51 -18.79 11.23
N ASN A 508 15.60 -19.52 11.88
CA ASN A 508 14.17 -19.22 11.81
C ASN A 508 13.61 -18.69 13.15
N TYR A 509 14.29 -19.01 14.27
CA TYR A 509 13.79 -18.80 15.62
C TYR A 509 14.82 -18.07 16.50
N ASN A 510 15.35 -16.95 16.00
CA ASN A 510 16.36 -16.11 16.67
C ASN A 510 16.05 -14.60 16.64
N ASP A 511 14.79 -14.22 16.38
CA ASP A 511 14.39 -12.83 16.43
C ASP A 511 14.30 -12.29 17.88
N TYR A 512 13.88 -11.02 18.02
CA TYR A 512 13.72 -10.38 19.34
C TYR A 512 12.71 -11.11 20.23
N GLN A 513 11.62 -11.63 19.67
CA GLN A 513 10.62 -12.40 20.43
C GLN A 513 11.24 -13.69 20.96
N TRP A 514 11.94 -14.44 20.13
CA TRP A 514 12.61 -15.68 20.52
C TRP A 514 13.75 -15.47 21.50
N THR A 515 14.48 -14.36 21.35
CA THR A 515 15.51 -13.93 22.31
C THR A 515 14.91 -13.69 23.69
N LEU A 516 13.71 -13.11 23.77
CA LEU A 516 13.00 -12.90 25.04
C LEU A 516 12.43 -14.20 25.65
N LEU A 517 12.04 -15.16 24.82
CA LEU A 517 11.37 -16.40 25.27
C LEU A 517 12.36 -17.50 25.70
N VAL A 518 13.47 -17.67 24.98
CA VAL A 518 14.41 -18.78 25.19
C VAL A 518 15.83 -18.29 25.51
N GLY A 519 16.16 -17.07 25.09
CA GLY A 519 17.48 -16.48 25.23
C GLY A 519 18.16 -16.28 23.87
N GLY A 520 19.10 -15.32 23.83
CA GLY A 520 19.86 -14.99 22.63
C GLY A 520 20.88 -16.06 22.25
N ILE A 521 21.07 -16.22 20.95
CA ILE A 521 22.05 -17.12 20.34
C ILE A 521 23.33 -16.33 20.05
N SER A 522 24.48 -16.86 20.48
CA SER A 522 25.78 -16.23 20.21
C SER A 522 26.19 -16.47 18.75
N PRO A 523 26.43 -15.41 17.94
CA PRO A 523 26.95 -15.59 16.58
C PRO A 523 28.32 -16.29 16.56
N LEU A 524 29.15 -16.08 17.59
CA LEU A 524 30.45 -16.74 17.70
C LEU A 524 30.35 -18.25 17.93
N TRP A 525 29.26 -18.73 18.53
CA TRP A 525 28.99 -20.17 18.64
C TRP A 525 28.68 -20.78 17.28
N ILE A 526 27.82 -20.12 16.48
CA ILE A 526 27.49 -20.59 15.13
C ILE A 526 28.75 -20.66 14.27
N MET A 527 29.57 -19.61 14.28
CA MET A 527 30.85 -19.56 13.56
C MET A 527 31.82 -20.68 14.01
N PHE A 528 31.89 -20.95 15.31
CA PHE A 528 32.74 -22.02 15.84
C PHE A 528 32.27 -23.40 15.37
N ALA A 529 30.99 -23.70 15.47
CA ALA A 529 30.45 -24.99 15.04
C ALA A 529 30.66 -25.23 13.54
N GLU A 530 30.47 -24.20 12.71
CA GLU A 530 30.76 -24.26 11.27
C GLU A 530 32.24 -24.45 10.97
N ALA A 531 33.14 -23.83 11.74
CA ALA A 531 34.58 -24.00 11.61
C ALA A 531 35.04 -25.43 11.98
N GLU A 532 34.37 -26.06 12.95
CA GLU A 532 34.56 -27.48 13.33
C GLU A 532 33.89 -28.46 12.35
N GLY A 533 33.36 -27.95 11.23
CA GLY A 533 32.83 -28.79 10.14
C GLY A 533 31.38 -29.24 10.33
N VAL A 534 30.63 -28.62 11.24
CA VAL A 534 29.16 -28.77 11.27
C VAL A 534 28.59 -28.10 10.02
N GLN A 535 27.92 -28.89 9.17
CA GLN A 535 27.25 -28.41 7.96
C GLN A 535 25.74 -28.46 8.15
N MET A 536 25.04 -27.42 7.73
CA MET A 536 23.60 -27.30 7.96
C MET A 536 22.84 -28.45 7.28
N TYR A 537 22.04 -29.15 8.08
CA TYR A 537 21.13 -30.21 7.65
C TYR A 537 19.75 -29.76 8.14
N HIS A 538 18.75 -29.66 7.25
CA HIS A 538 17.56 -28.82 7.48
C HIS A 538 16.36 -29.54 8.10
N GLY A 539 16.25 -30.85 7.88
CA GLY A 539 15.12 -31.62 8.38
C GLY A 539 15.31 -33.11 8.17
N TYR A 540 14.24 -33.86 8.37
CA TYR A 540 14.21 -35.30 8.15
C TYR A 540 12.79 -35.75 7.79
N THR A 541 12.66 -36.91 7.14
CA THR A 541 11.35 -37.52 6.90
C THR A 541 10.88 -38.19 8.18
N ASP A 542 9.61 -37.98 8.53
CA ASP A 542 9.07 -38.59 9.73
C ASP A 542 9.02 -40.12 9.57
N PRO A 543 9.59 -40.90 10.50
CA PRO A 543 9.61 -42.36 10.39
C PRO A 543 8.21 -43.00 10.35
N ALA A 544 7.19 -42.38 10.96
CA ALA A 544 5.82 -42.89 10.96
C ALA A 544 5.04 -42.51 9.69
N SER A 545 5.50 -41.49 8.95
CA SER A 545 4.91 -41.07 7.69
C SER A 545 5.96 -40.38 6.82
N PRO A 546 6.68 -41.13 5.96
CA PRO A 546 7.76 -40.59 5.13
C PRO A 546 7.33 -39.46 4.17
N ALA A 547 6.03 -39.28 3.95
CA ALA A 547 5.49 -38.15 3.19
C ALA A 547 5.50 -36.81 3.97
N ILE A 548 5.79 -36.83 5.27
CA ILE A 548 5.87 -35.65 6.13
C ILE A 548 7.35 -35.33 6.37
N VAL A 549 7.74 -34.12 5.98
CA VAL A 549 9.06 -33.56 6.26
C VAL A 549 9.00 -32.75 7.55
N MET A 550 9.90 -33.06 8.47
CA MET A 550 10.05 -32.40 9.75
C MET A 550 11.14 -31.34 9.65
N ASP A 551 10.81 -30.08 9.97
CA ASP A 551 11.79 -28.98 10.06
C ASP A 551 12.52 -29.02 11.41
N PHE A 552 13.85 -28.99 11.39
CA PHE A 552 14.60 -28.93 12.65
C PHE A 552 14.39 -27.62 13.38
N ALA A 553 14.30 -26.50 12.65
CA ALA A 553 14.26 -25.21 13.30
C ALA A 553 13.03 -25.11 14.22
N HIS A 554 11.86 -25.56 13.74
CA HIS A 554 10.63 -25.63 14.52
C HIS A 554 10.76 -26.58 15.72
N THR A 555 11.09 -27.85 15.46
CA THR A 555 11.20 -28.89 16.50
C THR A 555 12.18 -28.49 17.61
N PHE A 556 13.35 -27.95 17.23
CA PHE A 556 14.41 -27.59 18.18
C PHE A 556 14.19 -26.23 18.85
N ALA A 557 13.36 -25.35 18.28
CA ALA A 557 12.88 -24.16 18.96
C ALA A 557 11.96 -24.54 20.14
N THR A 558 11.01 -25.45 19.92
CA THR A 558 10.17 -26.02 20.99
C THR A 558 11.03 -26.71 22.04
N MET A 559 11.93 -27.58 21.60
CA MET A 559 12.80 -28.36 22.50
C MET A 559 13.71 -27.47 23.36
N GLY A 560 14.37 -26.47 22.77
CA GLY A 560 15.23 -25.55 23.50
C GLY A 560 14.46 -24.74 24.55
N SER A 561 13.27 -24.27 24.18
CA SER A 561 12.44 -23.51 25.12
C SER A 561 11.88 -24.37 26.26
N VAL A 562 11.39 -25.58 25.98
CA VAL A 562 10.90 -26.49 27.02
C VAL A 562 12.04 -26.91 27.95
N TYR A 563 13.24 -27.13 27.41
CA TYR A 563 14.41 -27.46 28.22
C TYR A 563 14.75 -26.33 29.19
N VAL A 564 14.85 -25.10 28.68
CA VAL A 564 15.18 -23.91 29.49
C VAL A 564 14.06 -23.56 30.48
N ASN A 565 12.83 -23.41 29.98
CA ASN A 565 11.74 -22.81 30.73
C ASN A 565 10.85 -23.83 31.44
N GLY A 566 10.77 -25.07 30.95
CA GLY A 566 9.89 -26.12 31.47
C GLY A 566 8.41 -25.89 31.15
N GLU A 567 7.55 -26.68 31.78
CA GLU A 567 6.09 -26.55 31.67
C GLU A 567 5.56 -25.29 32.34
N ASN A 568 4.32 -24.93 32.00
CA ASN A 568 3.59 -23.83 32.63
C ASN A 568 4.26 -22.46 32.45
N SER A 569 5.05 -22.31 31.38
CA SER A 569 5.98 -21.20 31.18
C SER A 569 6.08 -20.77 29.71
N ALA A 570 7.14 -20.04 29.35
CA ALA A 570 7.50 -19.76 27.97
C ALA A 570 7.71 -21.03 27.12
N GLY A 571 7.98 -22.19 27.73
CA GLY A 571 8.10 -23.48 27.03
C GLY A 571 6.87 -23.87 26.23
N ASP A 572 5.66 -23.59 26.75
CA ASP A 572 4.42 -23.96 26.06
C ASP A 572 4.14 -23.05 24.85
N ILE A 573 4.32 -21.73 24.99
CA ILE A 573 3.98 -20.75 23.93
C ILE A 573 4.95 -20.75 22.75
N THR A 574 6.15 -21.31 22.94
CA THR A 574 7.15 -21.52 21.87
C THR A 574 6.99 -22.85 21.15
N GLY A 575 6.01 -23.67 21.53
CA GLY A 575 5.63 -24.87 20.78
C GLY A 575 4.12 -24.91 20.61
N TRP A 576 3.50 -25.99 21.07
CA TRP A 576 2.08 -26.31 20.82
C TRP A 576 1.09 -25.18 21.06
N LEU A 577 1.31 -24.31 22.05
CA LEU A 577 0.38 -23.23 22.35
C LEU A 577 0.52 -22.06 21.37
N GLY A 578 1.72 -21.82 20.84
CA GLY A 578 1.96 -20.81 19.81
C GLY A 578 1.19 -21.15 18.54
N ASP A 579 1.33 -22.39 18.08
CA ASP A 579 0.65 -22.88 16.88
C ASP A 579 -0.86 -23.02 17.11
N LEU A 580 -1.29 -23.44 18.30
CA LEU A 580 -2.71 -23.45 18.64
C LEU A 580 -3.31 -22.04 18.61
N PHE A 581 -2.54 -21.00 18.95
CA PHE A 581 -3.01 -19.62 18.92
C PHE A 581 -3.13 -19.08 17.48
N THR A 582 -2.19 -19.40 16.59
CA THR A 582 -2.32 -19.05 15.17
C THR A 582 -3.42 -19.85 14.50
N PHE A 583 -3.61 -21.12 14.89
CA PHE A 583 -4.69 -21.99 14.42
C PHE A 583 -6.07 -21.51 14.86
N TYR A 584 -6.17 -20.92 16.06
CA TYR A 584 -7.37 -20.19 16.46
C TYR A 584 -7.67 -19.02 15.49
N GLY A 585 -6.64 -18.32 15.00
CA GLY A 585 -6.80 -17.32 13.95
C GLY A 585 -7.35 -17.89 12.65
N ASP A 586 -6.89 -19.08 12.24
CA ASP A 586 -7.43 -19.78 11.06
C ASP A 586 -8.92 -20.10 11.24
N TRP A 587 -9.30 -20.57 12.42
CA TRP A 587 -10.71 -20.81 12.73
C TRP A 587 -11.54 -19.53 12.53
N LYS A 588 -11.07 -18.40 13.06
CA LYS A 588 -11.81 -17.13 12.93
C LYS A 588 -11.92 -16.64 11.50
N ARG A 589 -10.90 -16.88 10.66
CA ARG A 589 -10.93 -16.54 9.22
C ARG A 589 -11.77 -17.51 8.38
N SER A 590 -11.87 -18.78 8.79
CA SER A 590 -12.57 -19.81 8.02
C SER A 590 -14.09 -19.61 7.92
N GLY A 591 -14.69 -18.87 8.85
CA GLY A 591 -16.14 -18.72 8.95
C GLY A 591 -16.88 -19.95 9.53
N VAL A 592 -16.17 -21.02 9.92
CA VAL A 592 -16.77 -22.20 10.56
C VAL A 592 -17.32 -21.81 11.94
N ALA A 593 -18.61 -22.07 12.19
CA ALA A 593 -19.28 -21.64 13.41
C ALA A 593 -18.75 -22.33 14.68
N SER A 594 -18.51 -23.65 14.59
CA SER A 594 -18.08 -24.48 15.72
C SER A 594 -16.56 -24.63 15.74
N GLY A 595 -15.90 -24.07 16.76
CA GLY A 595 -14.46 -24.26 16.96
C GLY A 595 -14.10 -25.73 17.15
N LYS A 596 -14.99 -26.51 17.78
CA LYS A 596 -14.82 -27.95 17.96
C LYS A 596 -14.74 -28.70 16.63
N ASP A 597 -15.67 -28.39 15.72
CA ASP A 597 -15.71 -29.04 14.40
C ASP A 597 -14.52 -28.59 13.55
N PHE A 598 -14.11 -27.33 13.66
CA PHE A 598 -12.93 -26.82 12.99
C PHE A 598 -11.66 -27.57 13.42
N CYS A 599 -11.45 -27.77 14.73
CA CYS A 599 -10.34 -28.58 15.25
C CYS A 599 -10.39 -30.01 14.70
N ALA A 600 -11.54 -30.68 14.76
CA ALA A 600 -11.69 -32.06 14.29
C ALA A 600 -11.36 -32.22 12.80
N GLN A 601 -11.61 -31.19 11.99
CA GLN A 601 -11.40 -31.22 10.54
C GLN A 601 -10.01 -30.78 10.10
N ASN A 602 -9.32 -29.92 10.87
CA ASN A 602 -8.13 -29.21 10.37
C ASN A 602 -6.88 -29.34 11.26
N LEU A 603 -7.03 -29.66 12.55
CA LEU A 603 -5.89 -29.73 13.47
C LEU A 603 -5.02 -30.94 13.12
N GLY A 604 -3.73 -30.71 12.91
CA GLY A 604 -2.80 -31.77 12.55
C GLY A 604 -3.14 -32.44 11.20
N GLN A 605 -3.84 -31.74 10.30
CA GLN A 605 -4.08 -32.21 8.93
C GLN A 605 -3.04 -31.60 7.97
N GLN A 606 -2.84 -32.21 6.79
CA GLN A 606 -1.95 -31.68 5.73
C GLN A 606 -2.59 -30.53 4.91
N THR A 607 -3.64 -29.90 5.44
CA THR A 607 -4.35 -28.76 4.82
C THR A 607 -3.60 -27.44 5.06
N GLN A 608 -3.98 -26.35 4.37
CA GLN A 608 -3.45 -24.98 4.55
C GLN A 608 -3.85 -24.38 5.91
N SER A 609 -3.37 -24.96 7.00
CA SER A 609 -3.55 -24.54 8.40
C SER A 609 -2.19 -24.13 8.97
N THR A 610 -2.20 -23.21 9.93
CA THR A 610 -1.00 -22.78 10.68
C THR A 610 -0.61 -23.74 11.80
N PHE A 611 -1.30 -24.88 11.96
CA PHE A 611 -0.90 -25.97 12.85
C PHE A 611 -1.02 -27.34 12.14
N PRO A 612 -0.16 -27.60 11.14
CA PRO A 612 -0.15 -28.84 10.36
C PRO A 612 0.39 -30.03 11.17
N MET A 613 0.27 -31.25 10.62
CA MET A 613 0.77 -32.47 11.27
C MET A 613 2.28 -32.44 11.57
N ALA A 614 3.08 -31.79 10.71
CA ALA A 614 4.53 -31.69 10.92
C ALA A 614 4.86 -30.94 12.22
N ASP A 615 4.26 -29.77 12.41
CA ASP A 615 4.46 -28.92 13.58
C ASP A 615 3.90 -29.61 14.84
N LEU A 616 2.69 -30.19 14.76
CA LEU A 616 2.10 -30.93 15.89
C LEU A 616 3.00 -32.10 16.37
N ARG A 617 3.66 -32.80 15.44
CA ARG A 617 4.64 -33.84 15.79
C ARG A 617 5.93 -33.25 16.35
N GLY A 618 6.42 -32.15 15.75
CA GLY A 618 7.61 -31.44 16.18
C GLY A 618 7.47 -30.92 17.61
N ASP A 619 6.29 -30.44 17.97
CA ASP A 619 5.95 -30.01 19.31
C ASP A 619 5.88 -31.14 20.33
N ALA A 620 5.23 -32.24 19.97
CA ALA A 620 5.15 -33.42 20.83
C ALA A 620 6.54 -34.00 21.10
N ASP A 621 7.35 -34.19 20.05
CA ASP A 621 8.71 -34.70 20.16
C ASP A 621 9.63 -33.71 20.90
N GLY A 622 9.57 -32.43 20.54
CA GLY A 622 10.31 -31.36 21.20
C GLY A 622 10.06 -31.31 22.69
N TYR A 623 8.80 -31.40 23.11
CA TYR A 623 8.44 -31.48 24.52
C TYR A 623 8.94 -32.77 25.19
N ASN A 624 8.66 -33.94 24.61
CA ASN A 624 9.00 -35.24 25.21
C ASN A 624 10.51 -35.40 25.40
N ILE A 625 11.29 -34.99 24.40
CA ILE A 625 12.76 -35.04 24.45
C ILE A 625 13.28 -34.07 25.50
N ALA A 626 12.84 -32.81 25.48
CA ALA A 626 13.32 -31.79 26.41
C ALA A 626 13.01 -32.15 27.88
N MET A 627 11.79 -32.61 28.16
CA MET A 627 11.41 -33.08 29.49
C MET A 627 12.13 -34.37 29.86
N GLY A 628 12.36 -35.27 28.90
CA GLY A 628 13.16 -36.47 29.10
C GLY A 628 14.59 -36.17 29.52
N VAL A 629 15.26 -35.20 28.88
CA VAL A 629 16.61 -34.74 29.30
C VAL A 629 16.54 -34.09 30.68
N LYS A 630 15.59 -33.18 30.91
CA LYS A 630 15.44 -32.44 32.18
C LYS A 630 15.17 -33.37 33.37
N ASN A 631 14.45 -34.48 33.14
CA ASN A 631 14.14 -35.50 34.14
C ASN A 631 15.19 -36.62 34.22
N GLY A 632 16.26 -36.57 33.41
CA GLY A 632 17.35 -37.55 33.41
C GLY A 632 17.04 -38.87 32.71
N ALA A 633 15.96 -38.95 31.93
CA ALA A 633 15.66 -40.10 31.07
C ALA A 633 16.60 -40.19 29.85
N TYR A 634 17.09 -39.05 29.36
CA TYR A 634 18.07 -38.95 28.28
C TYR A 634 19.32 -38.20 28.74
N PRO A 635 20.54 -38.67 28.39
CA PRO A 635 21.77 -37.97 28.77
C PRO A 635 21.97 -36.63 28.05
N SER A 636 21.44 -36.50 26.82
CA SER A 636 21.54 -35.29 26.00
C SER A 636 20.36 -35.15 25.06
N ILE A 637 20.21 -33.96 24.48
CA ILE A 637 19.24 -33.67 23.42
C ILE A 637 19.42 -34.61 22.22
N ALA A 638 20.67 -34.84 21.81
CA ALA A 638 20.99 -35.77 20.72
C ALA A 638 20.57 -37.22 21.03
N ASP A 639 20.76 -37.68 22.26
CA ASP A 639 20.36 -39.03 22.67
C ASP A 639 18.83 -39.18 22.72
N GLY A 640 18.12 -38.15 23.20
CA GLY A 640 16.66 -38.15 23.21
C GLY A 640 16.08 -38.14 21.79
N PHE A 641 16.63 -37.32 20.89
CA PHE A 641 16.25 -37.34 19.48
C PHE A 641 16.49 -38.71 18.84
N ALA A 642 17.66 -39.32 19.06
CA ALA A 642 17.96 -40.65 18.57
C ALA A 642 16.98 -41.72 19.10
N ALA A 643 16.60 -41.64 20.38
CA ALA A 643 15.63 -42.56 20.98
C ALA A 643 14.23 -42.44 20.36
N VAL A 644 13.76 -41.21 20.11
CA VAL A 644 12.50 -40.99 19.40
C VAL A 644 12.57 -41.58 17.99
N MET A 645 13.64 -41.30 17.25
CA MET A 645 13.84 -41.83 15.89
C MET A 645 13.96 -43.36 15.83
N GLN A 646 14.42 -44.01 16.90
CA GLN A 646 14.54 -45.47 17.04
C GLN A 646 13.27 -46.16 17.58
N GLY A 647 12.10 -45.58 17.32
CA GLY A 647 10.80 -46.19 17.63
C GLY A 647 9.99 -45.50 18.73
N GLY A 648 10.57 -44.56 19.48
CA GLY A 648 9.82 -43.72 20.43
C GLY A 648 8.78 -42.83 19.73
N TYR A 649 8.99 -42.53 18.45
CA TYR A 649 8.07 -41.79 17.60
C TYR A 649 6.66 -42.41 17.52
N ALA A 650 6.53 -43.72 17.78
CA ALA A 650 5.27 -44.46 17.76
C ALA A 650 4.42 -44.26 19.03
N SER A 651 4.97 -43.63 20.08
CA SER A 651 4.22 -43.28 21.29
C SER A 651 4.20 -41.77 21.57
N ARG A 652 4.72 -40.94 20.65
CA ARG A 652 4.96 -39.51 20.91
C ARG A 652 3.74 -38.75 21.41
N PHE A 653 2.56 -38.99 20.83
CA PHE A 653 1.34 -38.29 21.24
C PHE A 653 0.79 -38.83 22.55
N LYS A 654 0.91 -40.13 22.79
CA LYS A 654 0.57 -40.75 24.06
C LYS A 654 1.44 -40.21 25.19
N ASP A 655 2.75 -40.15 24.96
CA ASP A 655 3.73 -39.67 25.94
C ASP A 655 3.55 -38.18 26.18
N PHE A 656 3.35 -37.39 25.13
CA PHE A 656 3.08 -35.95 25.24
C PHE A 656 1.79 -35.68 26.01
N PHE A 657 0.70 -36.36 25.64
CA PHE A 657 -0.60 -36.19 26.29
C PHE A 657 -0.58 -36.65 27.76
N GLN A 658 0.13 -37.74 28.05
CA GLN A 658 0.28 -38.24 29.41
C GLN A 658 1.13 -37.31 30.28
N ALA A 659 2.27 -36.85 29.77
CA ALA A 659 3.19 -36.01 30.52
C ALA A 659 2.65 -34.58 30.69
N ARG A 660 2.23 -33.93 29.60
CA ARG A 660 1.80 -32.52 29.62
C ARG A 660 0.40 -32.32 30.17
N PHE A 661 -0.51 -33.23 29.86
CA PHE A 661 -1.93 -33.09 30.15
C PHE A 661 -2.48 -34.20 31.05
N GLN A 662 -1.61 -34.96 31.71
CA GLN A 662 -1.99 -36.02 32.66
C GLN A 662 -2.89 -37.10 32.04
N GLY A 663 -2.84 -37.27 30.72
CA GLY A 663 -3.70 -38.20 30.00
C GLY A 663 -5.18 -37.82 30.00
N SER A 664 -5.51 -36.54 30.25
CA SER A 664 -6.88 -36.07 30.43
C SER A 664 -7.26 -34.96 29.44
N ALA A 665 -8.29 -35.21 28.63
CA ALA A 665 -8.85 -34.21 27.72
C ALA A 665 -9.40 -33.00 28.49
N THR A 666 -9.94 -33.22 29.70
CA THR A 666 -10.37 -32.14 30.58
C THR A 666 -9.20 -31.25 30.99
N VAL A 667 -8.05 -31.83 31.33
CA VAL A 667 -6.84 -31.05 31.69
C VAL A 667 -6.31 -30.31 30.46
N ALA A 668 -6.26 -30.94 29.29
CA ALA A 668 -5.84 -30.30 28.04
C ALA A 668 -6.73 -29.10 27.68
N SER A 669 -8.05 -29.28 27.72
CA SER A 669 -9.01 -28.20 27.44
C SER A 669 -8.90 -27.06 28.46
N SER A 670 -8.80 -27.38 29.75
CA SER A 670 -8.63 -26.36 30.80
C SER A 670 -7.32 -25.59 30.65
N THR A 671 -6.25 -26.27 30.23
CA THR A 671 -4.94 -25.66 29.99
C THR A 671 -5.00 -24.75 28.76
N CYS A 672 -5.62 -25.20 27.67
CA CYS A 672 -5.91 -24.35 26.50
C CYS A 672 -6.65 -23.07 26.91
N MET A 673 -7.74 -23.19 27.67
CA MET A 673 -8.53 -22.03 28.12
C MET A 673 -7.71 -21.05 28.97
N ASP A 674 -6.96 -21.56 29.93
CA ASP A 674 -6.11 -20.76 30.82
C ASP A 674 -5.09 -19.94 30.02
N TYR A 675 -4.44 -20.58 29.05
CA TYR A 675 -3.44 -19.91 28.22
C TYR A 675 -4.01 -18.98 27.15
N MET A 676 -5.10 -19.37 26.50
CA MET A 676 -5.79 -18.54 25.52
C MET A 676 -6.39 -17.28 26.13
N THR A 677 -6.63 -17.25 27.45
CA THR A 677 -7.18 -16.09 28.15
C THR A 677 -6.21 -15.46 29.15
N ALA A 678 -4.95 -15.89 29.16
CA ALA A 678 -3.96 -15.44 30.14
C ALA A 678 -3.78 -13.91 30.09
N LYS A 679 -3.71 -13.25 31.24
CA LYS A 679 -3.53 -11.80 31.30
C LYS A 679 -2.07 -11.43 31.48
N ALA A 680 -1.71 -10.20 31.13
CA ALA A 680 -0.36 -9.67 31.28
C ALA A 680 0.18 -9.77 32.72
N LEU A 681 -0.70 -9.62 33.72
CA LEU A 681 -0.34 -9.70 35.14
C LEU A 681 -0.07 -11.13 35.62
N ASP A 682 -0.68 -12.13 34.98
CA ASP A 682 -0.63 -13.53 35.40
C ASP A 682 0.47 -14.30 34.65
N ARG A 683 0.59 -14.06 33.33
CA ARG A 683 1.61 -14.67 32.45
C ARG A 683 2.14 -13.66 31.42
N PRO A 684 3.04 -12.75 31.81
CA PRO A 684 3.47 -11.63 30.96
C PRO A 684 4.12 -12.08 29.65
N LEU A 685 4.94 -13.13 29.66
CA LEU A 685 5.61 -13.62 28.44
C LEU A 685 4.62 -14.25 27.45
N VAL A 686 3.68 -15.05 27.93
CA VAL A 686 2.67 -15.70 27.09
C VAL A 686 1.70 -14.66 26.52
N TRP A 687 1.30 -13.69 27.33
CA TRP A 687 0.48 -12.57 26.87
C TRP A 687 1.20 -11.77 25.78
N LYS A 688 2.48 -11.41 25.99
CA LYS A 688 3.28 -10.67 24.99
C LYS A 688 3.46 -11.47 23.69
N ALA A 689 3.79 -12.75 23.80
CA ALA A 689 3.99 -13.63 22.65
C ALA A 689 2.70 -13.75 21.82
N ARG A 690 1.54 -13.96 22.44
CA ARG A 690 0.24 -13.99 21.73
C ARG A 690 -0.09 -12.65 21.06
N ARG A 691 0.23 -11.51 21.69
CA ARG A 691 0.05 -10.20 21.05
C ARG A 691 0.96 -10.01 19.83
N SER A 692 2.21 -10.47 19.90
CA SER A 692 3.12 -10.49 18.76
C SER A 692 2.59 -11.37 17.63
N LEU A 693 2.16 -12.60 17.96
CA LEU A 693 1.56 -13.51 16.99
C LEU A 693 0.28 -12.93 16.37
N ALA A 694 -0.54 -12.23 17.14
CA ALA A 694 -1.75 -11.61 16.62
C ALA A 694 -1.46 -10.50 15.60
N VAL A 695 -0.41 -9.70 15.83
CA VAL A 695 0.06 -8.70 14.86
C VAL A 695 0.63 -9.41 13.62
N LYS A 696 1.46 -10.44 13.81
CA LYS A 696 2.14 -11.15 12.72
C LYS A 696 1.19 -11.95 11.82
N PHE A 697 0.15 -12.56 12.40
CA PHE A 697 -0.75 -13.50 11.72
C PHE A 697 -2.20 -13.00 11.63
N GLY A 698 -2.46 -11.73 11.95
CA GLY A 698 -3.80 -11.12 11.85
C GLY A 698 -4.85 -11.86 12.68
N VAL A 699 -4.54 -12.22 13.93
CA VAL A 699 -5.46 -12.98 14.79
C VAL A 699 -6.46 -12.02 15.44
N VAL A 700 -7.65 -11.90 14.84
CA VAL A 700 -8.78 -11.14 15.35
C VAL A 700 -10.10 -11.90 15.12
N PRO A 701 -11.09 -11.85 16.03
CA PRO A 701 -11.02 -11.27 17.39
C PRO A 701 -10.08 -12.06 18.31
N PHE A 702 -9.54 -11.43 19.37
CA PHE A 702 -8.72 -12.15 20.35
C PHE A 702 -9.55 -13.19 21.12
N PRO A 703 -8.95 -14.27 21.64
CA PRO A 703 -9.69 -15.28 22.38
C PRO A 703 -10.46 -14.72 23.59
N GLU A 704 -9.91 -13.71 24.27
CA GLU A 704 -10.60 -13.03 25.38
C GLU A 704 -11.81 -12.18 24.96
N ASP A 705 -11.97 -11.88 23.67
CA ASP A 705 -13.02 -11.00 23.15
C ASP A 705 -14.23 -11.76 22.58
N ILE A 706 -14.18 -13.11 22.53
CA ILE A 706 -15.29 -13.94 22.05
C ILE A 706 -16.09 -14.55 23.20
N PRO A 707 -17.34 -15.02 22.95
CA PRO A 707 -18.11 -15.73 23.96
C PRO A 707 -17.32 -16.91 24.54
N ARG A 708 -17.26 -16.99 25.87
CA ARG A 708 -16.50 -18.03 26.58
C ARG A 708 -16.88 -19.45 26.14
N ALA A 709 -18.15 -19.68 25.83
CA ALA A 709 -18.64 -20.98 25.37
C ALA A 709 -18.05 -21.38 24.00
N ASP A 710 -17.85 -20.41 23.11
CA ASP A 710 -17.29 -20.64 21.77
C ASP A 710 -15.80 -20.98 21.87
N LEU A 711 -15.06 -20.23 22.70
CA LEU A 711 -13.64 -20.54 22.98
C LEU A 711 -13.50 -21.89 23.68
N GLN A 712 -14.40 -22.21 24.61
CA GLN A 712 -14.44 -23.51 25.28
C GLN A 712 -14.64 -24.63 24.26
N GLY A 713 -15.54 -24.46 23.28
CA GLY A 713 -15.73 -25.42 22.18
C GLY A 713 -14.46 -25.65 21.37
N PHE A 714 -13.70 -24.60 21.04
CA PHE A 714 -12.40 -24.72 20.38
C PHE A 714 -11.38 -25.49 21.24
N CYS A 715 -11.25 -25.14 22.52
CA CYS A 715 -10.33 -25.83 23.44
C CYS A 715 -10.71 -27.30 23.70
N ASP A 716 -12.01 -27.61 23.73
CA ASP A 716 -12.49 -28.99 23.79
C ASP A 716 -12.17 -29.75 22.51
N GLY A 717 -12.29 -29.11 21.34
CA GLY A 717 -11.90 -29.69 20.05
C GLY A 717 -10.41 -30.03 19.96
N PHE A 718 -9.55 -29.12 20.44
CA PHE A 718 -8.12 -29.38 20.58
C PHE A 718 -7.83 -30.57 21.50
N ALA A 719 -8.48 -30.62 22.66
CA ALA A 719 -8.30 -31.70 23.63
C ALA A 719 -8.76 -33.06 23.11
N ASP A 720 -9.92 -33.10 22.44
CA ASP A 720 -10.46 -34.32 21.82
C ASP A 720 -9.54 -34.84 20.71
N ALA A 721 -8.98 -33.95 19.89
CA ALA A 721 -8.02 -34.30 18.85
C ALA A 721 -6.74 -34.89 19.45
N LEU A 722 -6.15 -34.26 20.48
CA LEU A 722 -4.97 -34.81 21.16
C LEU A 722 -5.25 -36.17 21.81
N ALA A 723 -6.39 -36.34 22.47
CA ALA A 723 -6.78 -37.61 23.05
C ALA A 723 -6.94 -38.71 21.98
N ASN A 724 -7.47 -38.36 20.81
CA ASN A 724 -7.59 -39.25 19.67
C ASN A 724 -6.22 -39.65 19.12
N PHE A 725 -5.31 -38.69 18.92
CA PHE A 725 -3.92 -38.98 18.52
C PHE A 725 -3.18 -39.85 19.54
N ALA A 726 -3.39 -39.62 20.84
CA ALA A 726 -2.79 -40.43 21.90
C ALA A 726 -3.34 -41.87 21.96
N ALA A 727 -4.58 -42.10 21.53
CA ALA A 727 -5.23 -43.40 21.54
C ALA A 727 -4.93 -44.25 20.29
N ASN A 728 -4.73 -43.60 19.14
CA ASN A 728 -4.65 -44.24 17.82
C ASN A 728 -3.32 -44.03 17.09
N GLY A 729 -2.44 -43.16 17.60
CA GLY A 729 -1.17 -42.78 16.98
C GLY A 729 0.06 -43.36 17.65
#